data_AF-A0A5C6DLX7-F1
#
_entry.id   AF-A0A5C6DLX7-F1
#
_cell.length_a   1.000
_cell.length_b   1.000
_cell.length_c   1.000
_cell.angle_alpha   90.00
_cell.angle_beta   90.00
_cell.angle_gamma   90.00
#
_symmetry.space_group_name_H-M   'P 1'
#
loop_
_entity.id
_entity.type
_entity.pdbx_description
1 polymer ?
#
loop_
_entity_poly.entity_id
_entity_poly.type
_entity_poly.pdbx_seq_one_letter_code
_entity_poly.pdbx_strand_id
1 'polypeptide(L)'
;MNSDRRNELRDLLPSTDDVDPGAFASDAELECLLHLDLAGEDGHDGVEGESYFDPVRRPGANGRRGGDATPAGRGEDAASATLELGYATEARDSGWIDINGTSVASDQSRHPLRAQHPIGNDGYVFIDATGGRGGNGGKAGNGQPGARGYKGRDATRYSSGGNGGPGGNGGDAGEPSDGELGGSGGEVTLVVDADDLGLLMLIKGDLAGGDLGFAGEGGIGGRGGPGGPGGNSYHWTETAHYTDSQGKRQTRTVFRSNPGGFAGRDGHPGNASRYRARDGQAGRDGRLSIVVKHVGGTQKQYDSPYDLRLVSFDLAPEYGILEPDSLASVDSVTVLNCGGMPTPSNYTIRTFLPSDEWLHCDQVDLVLPHSLVPGESYTFSNQSLRFRFADVVIAGPRKRGFSLNHSISPVAYVESGIHRPFRDFENQEEVQVRFPIELTDVIALNSLAPGESTRVRWGITNLSEETFDDQMFHRSVQTGVRLLGGDVDLDQLLFFDDTDAPRDLLEQEYRSAVRNLEPGETRWIETRIGIRDHSDVIAYQAFVLGVDLHQQRPGSSDRHDQYRRVDYRQETIRVSETYRRDEGSRFLLIANQKTDVDDIQKWTQLADYFGSGLDVWDVAYYGFLDFVRKIDRDKSLLEQWQGMTVIIPNNYYLTAAGKTAAFNQLAKSQFLQAAADFDISFYVVGDSRTGGEELLANSLIPISAEKSASQLKTERAFLKRVRRWSKYVAASGEVVGGVTSGASDIADASLGAVHEFEINKRTLLFQPKPKWLEQEARDLQRKLKKVDPLHRWVIVHRYDTGDTDTSWGFFRKRKIGKLEVRRTLDSSKGSAVLFEADAIDVADQDFINSEQNKHGIFLALKFEDKVDRFIRLVSERTFPRFNENYIDRPLTDEEIHKIGHELIDSILVDIYNEQQVARTSRTWAIGGVRPLMPKLNYLAERSLNYGVTYRQMKENEATLCLLYELLANIRYMATHSRTIWDSAIFPTAFFKRSRAVSTYMANRVDRIIASIFGPKLSWWDKWTAPEDYDPFGTAKNAIPQGAARDLAEKEIAKWETELAKRKTPLEKYTSAQTHPGLTYDPELLPENQRVLSGKVYDQLVKREQDADMQRAKLEYAVAKQRSELLVPLEKADRTATENVTPTQKPTSL
;
A
#
# COMPACT_ATOMS: atom_id res chain seq x y z
N MET A 1 2.73 3.82 47.00
CA MET A 1 2.78 3.66 45.53
C MET A 1 1.54 4.28 44.91
N ASN A 2 1.57 5.61 44.76
CA ASN A 2 0.79 6.44 43.82
C ASN A 2 0.92 7.93 44.23
N SER A 3 2.12 8.36 44.63
CA SER A 3 2.51 9.78 44.71
C SER A 3 3.01 10.30 43.35
N ASP A 4 3.62 9.41 42.55
CA ASP A 4 4.42 9.81 41.39
C ASP A 4 3.60 10.12 40.14
N ARG A 5 2.26 9.96 40.18
CA ARG A 5 1.36 10.22 39.03
C ARG A 5 0.60 11.55 39.09
N ARG A 6 0.80 12.36 40.13
CA ARG A 6 0.10 13.65 40.29
C ARG A 6 0.87 14.85 39.74
N ASN A 7 2.18 14.72 39.51
CA ASN A 7 3.00 15.81 38.94
C ASN A 7 3.01 15.79 37.40
N GLU A 8 2.85 14.62 36.76
CA GLU A 8 2.94 14.49 35.28
C GLU A 8 1.77 15.12 34.49
N LEU A 9 0.68 15.54 35.14
CA LEU A 9 -0.53 16.05 34.47
C LEU A 9 -0.67 17.58 34.50
N ARG A 10 0.13 18.31 35.30
CA ARG A 10 0.17 19.77 35.27
C ARG A 10 1.05 20.31 34.12
N ASP A 11 2.06 19.55 33.69
CA ASP A 11 3.02 19.92 32.63
C ASP A 11 2.48 19.81 31.19
N LEU A 12 1.21 19.44 30.98
CA LEU A 12 0.64 19.14 29.65
C LEU A 12 -0.36 20.17 29.11
N LEU A 13 -0.51 21.33 29.77
CA LEU A 13 -1.34 22.43 29.26
C LEU A 13 -0.46 23.60 28.80
N PRO A 14 -0.57 24.04 27.53
CA PRO A 14 0.13 25.23 27.08
C PRO A 14 -0.42 26.45 27.82
N SER A 15 0.43 27.15 28.58
CA SER A 15 0.09 28.43 29.19
C SER A 15 -0.16 29.44 28.07
N THR A 16 -1.40 29.89 27.95
CA THR A 16 -1.75 31.03 27.11
C THR A 16 -1.16 32.30 27.71
N ASP A 17 -0.57 33.14 26.87
CA ASP A 17 -0.01 34.47 27.16
C ASP A 17 -0.88 35.30 28.12
N ASP A 18 -0.58 35.22 29.41
CA ASP A 18 -0.90 36.26 30.39
C ASP A 18 0.22 36.21 31.45
N VAL A 19 0.88 37.33 31.65
CA VAL A 19 1.96 37.51 32.63
C VAL A 19 1.36 37.26 34.01
N ASP A 20 1.61 36.07 34.57
CA ASP A 20 1.17 35.69 35.91
C ASP A 20 1.96 36.53 36.95
N PRO A 21 1.32 37.47 37.65
CA PRO A 21 2.01 38.41 38.52
C PRO A 21 2.56 37.79 39.82
N GLY A 22 2.39 36.48 40.03
CA GLY A 22 2.85 35.76 41.22
C GLY A 22 3.89 34.66 41.00
N ALA A 23 4.10 34.16 39.78
CA ALA A 23 4.96 33.02 39.52
C ALA A 23 6.36 33.43 38.99
N PHE A 24 7.43 32.81 39.50
CA PHE A 24 8.75 32.87 38.87
C PHE A 24 8.86 31.78 37.79
N ALA A 25 7.95 31.75 36.82
CA ALA A 25 7.90 30.66 35.84
C ALA A 25 8.91 30.86 34.69
N SER A 26 9.74 29.84 34.44
CA SER A 26 10.50 29.61 33.21
C SER A 26 11.02 28.17 33.18
N ASP A 27 10.83 27.48 32.05
CA ASP A 27 11.06 26.04 31.86
C ASP A 27 12.47 25.67 31.34
N ALA A 28 13.38 26.64 31.21
CA ALA A 28 14.67 26.43 30.54
C ALA A 28 15.70 25.58 31.34
N GLU A 29 15.52 25.46 32.65
CA GLU A 29 16.39 24.64 33.52
C GLU A 29 15.56 23.60 34.27
N LEU A 30 15.93 22.32 34.12
CA LEU A 30 15.18 21.17 34.64
C LEU A 30 15.67 20.70 36.02
N GLU A 31 16.91 20.99 36.40
CA GLU A 31 17.48 20.51 37.66
C GLU A 31 17.15 21.45 38.83
N CYS A 32 16.40 20.94 39.82
CA CYS A 32 16.15 21.64 41.07
C CYS A 32 17.31 21.36 42.05
N LEU A 33 18.14 22.38 42.29
CA LEU A 33 19.27 22.35 43.23
C LEU A 33 18.80 22.32 44.69
N LEU A 34 17.76 23.09 45.00
CA LEU A 34 17.24 23.22 46.36
C LEU A 34 15.75 23.56 46.32
N HIS A 35 14.95 22.86 47.12
CA HIS A 35 13.53 23.12 47.28
C HIS A 35 13.24 23.69 48.68
N LEU A 36 12.71 24.92 48.75
CA LEU A 36 12.21 25.56 49.94
C LEU A 36 10.68 25.46 49.97
N ASP A 37 10.18 24.48 50.73
CA ASP A 37 8.76 24.20 50.88
C ASP A 37 8.14 25.13 51.94
N LEU A 38 7.25 26.00 51.48
CA LEU A 38 6.44 26.95 52.22
C LEU A 38 4.95 26.76 51.90
N ALA A 39 4.58 25.67 51.23
CA ALA A 39 3.23 25.45 50.73
C ALA A 39 2.21 25.22 51.86
N GLY A 40 0.96 25.63 51.62
CA GLY A 40 -0.15 25.34 52.52
C GLY A 40 -0.74 23.94 52.30
N GLU A 41 -1.24 23.30 53.35
CA GLU A 41 -1.93 22.01 53.23
C GLU A 41 -3.32 22.14 52.58
N ASP A 42 -3.70 21.14 51.78
CA ASP A 42 -5.03 21.05 51.16
C ASP A 42 -6.14 20.87 52.22
N GLY A 43 -7.26 21.54 51.99
CA GLY A 43 -8.50 21.35 52.73
C GLY A 43 -9.11 19.97 52.47
N HIS A 44 -9.68 19.36 53.52
CA HIS A 44 -10.35 18.07 53.38
C HIS A 44 -11.70 18.21 52.65
N ASP A 45 -12.03 17.24 51.79
CA ASP A 45 -13.34 17.19 51.12
C ASP A 45 -14.48 16.88 52.10
N GLY A 46 -15.68 17.40 51.80
CA GLY A 46 -16.91 17.05 52.48
C GLY A 46 -17.36 15.63 52.15
N VAL A 47 -17.75 14.87 53.17
CA VAL A 47 -18.30 13.51 53.02
C VAL A 47 -19.74 13.56 52.49
N GLU A 48 -20.03 12.69 51.52
CA GLU A 48 -21.35 12.56 50.89
C GLU A 48 -22.46 12.06 51.84
N GLY A 49 -23.69 12.51 51.59
CA GLY A 49 -24.89 12.09 52.31
C GLY A 49 -25.46 10.74 51.86
N GLU A 50 -26.05 9.99 52.79
CA GLU A 50 -26.57 8.64 52.52
C GLU A 50 -27.78 8.66 51.57
N SER A 51 -27.72 7.88 50.49
CA SER A 51 -28.81 7.73 49.52
C SER A 51 -29.62 6.45 49.74
N TYR A 52 -30.94 6.52 49.57
CA TYR A 52 -31.83 5.36 49.64
C TYR A 52 -32.51 5.09 48.30
N PHE A 53 -32.28 3.93 47.70
CA PHE A 53 -32.74 3.63 46.33
C PHE A 53 -33.95 2.69 46.25
N ASP A 54 -34.14 1.83 47.25
CA ASP A 54 -35.21 0.82 47.23
C ASP A 54 -36.53 1.37 47.79
N PRO A 55 -37.70 1.12 47.16
CA PRO A 55 -38.98 1.51 47.72
C PRO A 55 -39.31 0.74 49.01
N VAL A 56 -40.03 1.39 49.93
CA VAL A 56 -40.48 0.74 51.17
C VAL A 56 -41.38 -0.46 50.84
N ARG A 57 -41.10 -1.64 51.40
CA ARG A 57 -41.81 -2.89 51.06
C ARG A 57 -43.30 -2.90 51.45
N ARG A 58 -43.75 -1.94 52.26
CA ARG A 58 -45.13 -1.85 52.73
C ARG A 58 -45.98 -1.07 51.72
N PRO A 59 -47.07 -1.65 51.15
CA PRO A 59 -47.87 -0.97 50.15
C PRO A 59 -48.40 0.39 50.62
N GLY A 60 -48.25 1.41 49.77
CA GLY A 60 -48.66 2.80 50.05
C GLY A 60 -47.78 3.57 51.05
N ALA A 61 -46.65 3.02 51.50
CA ALA A 61 -45.73 3.70 52.43
C ALA A 61 -44.86 4.75 51.73
N ASN A 62 -44.63 5.87 52.43
CA ASN A 62 -43.77 6.94 51.95
C ASN A 62 -42.29 6.58 52.08
N GLY A 63 -41.46 7.11 51.18
CA GLY A 63 -40.01 6.99 51.23
C GLY A 63 -39.36 7.88 52.29
N ARG A 64 -38.15 7.50 52.74
CA ARG A 64 -37.29 8.27 53.65
C ARG A 64 -36.53 9.39 52.95
N ARG A 65 -36.22 10.45 53.70
CA ARG A 65 -35.35 11.54 53.24
C ARG A 65 -33.90 11.07 53.09
N GLY A 66 -33.18 11.54 52.07
CA GLY A 66 -31.73 11.34 51.94
C GLY A 66 -30.92 12.08 53.02
N GLY A 67 -29.71 11.61 53.29
CA GLY A 67 -28.78 12.23 54.23
C GLY A 67 -28.15 13.51 53.68
N ASP A 68 -27.87 14.47 54.56
CA ASP A 68 -27.15 15.71 54.20
C ASP A 68 -25.64 15.44 54.12
N ALA A 69 -24.94 16.18 53.26
CA ALA A 69 -23.48 16.12 53.18
C ALA A 69 -22.81 16.84 54.36
N THR A 70 -21.58 16.46 54.68
CA THR A 70 -20.75 17.17 55.70
C THR A 70 -19.97 18.32 55.06
N PRO A 71 -19.61 19.37 55.82
CA PRO A 71 -18.85 20.51 55.29
C PRO A 71 -17.43 20.10 54.87
N ALA A 72 -16.90 20.78 53.86
CA ALA A 72 -15.49 20.68 53.48
C ALA A 72 -14.60 21.58 54.37
N GLY A 73 -13.29 21.42 54.27
CA GLY A 73 -12.28 22.25 54.93
C GLY A 73 -11.65 23.27 53.99
N ARG A 74 -11.32 24.43 54.54
CA ARG A 74 -10.51 25.46 53.85
C ARG A 74 -9.08 24.96 53.61
N GLY A 75 -8.50 25.32 52.47
CA GLY A 75 -7.06 25.14 52.22
C GLY A 75 -6.21 26.10 53.07
N GLU A 76 -5.05 25.65 53.52
CA GLU A 76 -4.18 26.47 54.37
C GLU A 76 -3.45 27.54 53.55
N ASP A 77 -3.29 28.73 54.12
CA ASP A 77 -2.48 29.78 53.53
C ASP A 77 -1.00 29.37 53.59
N ALA A 78 -0.25 29.62 52.52
CA ALA A 78 1.19 29.35 52.47
C ALA A 78 1.97 30.24 53.44
N ALA A 79 3.15 29.76 53.86
CA ALA A 79 4.03 30.53 54.71
C ALA A 79 4.68 31.69 53.95
N SER A 80 4.73 32.86 54.59
CA SER A 80 5.46 34.02 54.05
C SER A 80 6.92 33.97 54.50
N ALA A 81 7.88 34.35 53.66
CA ALA A 81 9.30 34.25 53.99
C ALA A 81 10.09 35.52 53.67
N THR A 82 11.08 35.83 54.51
CA THR A 82 12.16 36.74 54.17
C THR A 82 13.44 35.93 54.02
N LEU A 83 14.03 35.92 52.83
CA LEU A 83 15.20 35.13 52.47
C LEU A 83 16.35 36.06 52.08
N GLU A 84 17.43 36.04 52.83
CA GLU A 84 18.69 36.70 52.50
C GLU A 84 19.55 35.76 51.65
N LEU A 85 19.95 36.24 50.46
CA LEU A 85 20.80 35.53 49.51
C LEU A 85 22.21 36.13 49.54
N GLY A 86 23.22 35.27 49.66
CA GLY A 86 24.62 35.67 49.57
C GLY A 86 25.54 34.49 49.24
N TYR A 87 26.81 34.77 49.00
CA TYR A 87 27.82 33.71 48.86
C TYR A 87 28.32 33.22 50.23
N ALA A 88 28.47 31.91 50.40
CA ALA A 88 28.76 31.29 51.70
C ALA A 88 30.07 31.74 52.40
N THR A 89 31.00 32.40 51.68
CA THR A 89 32.26 32.91 52.24
C THR A 89 32.55 34.38 51.88
N GLU A 90 31.52 35.16 51.50
CA GLU A 90 31.64 36.53 50.96
C GLU A 90 32.51 36.64 49.68
N ALA A 91 33.00 35.51 49.15
CA ALA A 91 33.77 35.43 47.92
C ALA A 91 32.98 34.71 46.83
N ARG A 92 32.78 35.38 45.68
CA ARG A 92 32.05 34.83 44.52
C ARG A 92 32.67 33.53 43.98
N ASP A 93 33.99 33.41 44.10
CA ASP A 93 34.76 32.23 43.70
C ASP A 93 34.44 30.99 44.53
N SER A 94 33.72 31.13 45.65
CA SER A 94 33.33 29.96 46.44
C SER A 94 32.43 29.04 45.63
N GLY A 95 31.56 29.58 44.76
CA GLY A 95 30.61 28.79 43.99
C GLY A 95 29.57 28.10 44.87
N TRP A 96 29.16 28.75 45.98
CA TRP A 96 28.11 28.25 46.87
C TRP A 96 27.14 29.39 47.19
N ILE A 97 25.84 29.12 47.03
CA ILE A 97 24.78 30.00 47.51
C ILE A 97 24.46 29.66 48.97
N ASP A 98 24.37 30.70 49.80
CA ASP A 98 23.88 30.65 51.19
C ASP A 98 22.55 31.38 51.24
N ILE A 99 21.53 30.68 51.74
CA ILE A 99 20.17 31.20 51.90
C ILE A 99 19.86 31.16 53.39
N ASN A 100 19.71 32.34 53.98
CA ASN A 100 19.35 32.49 55.39
C ASN A 100 18.05 33.28 55.48
N GLY A 101 17.11 32.86 56.30
CA GLY A 101 15.83 33.54 56.35
C GLY A 101 14.95 33.14 57.52
N THR A 102 13.74 33.67 57.52
CA THR A 102 12.69 33.30 58.45
C THR A 102 11.40 33.16 57.68
N SER A 103 10.74 32.01 57.79
CA SER A 103 9.34 31.85 57.38
C SER A 103 8.40 32.13 58.54
N VAL A 104 7.23 32.65 58.20
CA VAL A 104 6.11 32.91 59.08
C VAL A 104 4.96 32.06 58.55
N ALA A 105 4.63 30.99 59.28
CA ALA A 105 3.51 30.12 58.93
C ALA A 105 2.16 30.83 59.17
N SER A 106 1.08 30.23 58.68
CA SER A 106 -0.29 30.74 58.79
C SER A 106 -0.71 31.01 60.26
N ASP A 107 -0.19 30.23 61.21
CA ASP A 107 -0.42 30.34 62.65
C ASP A 107 0.45 31.40 63.35
N GLN A 108 1.21 32.21 62.58
CA GLN A 108 2.19 33.20 63.03
C GLN A 108 3.43 32.62 63.73
N SER A 109 3.61 31.30 63.72
CA SER A 109 4.85 30.68 64.16
C SER A 109 5.99 31.06 63.19
N ARG A 110 7.19 31.23 63.75
CA ARG A 110 8.38 31.64 63.01
C ARG A 110 9.38 30.51 62.96
N HIS A 111 9.80 30.15 61.76
CA HIS A 111 10.78 29.08 61.55
C HIS A 111 12.03 29.66 60.86
N PRO A 112 13.23 29.44 61.43
CA PRO A 112 14.46 29.81 60.74
C PRO A 112 14.67 28.93 59.51
N LEU A 113 15.00 29.54 58.39
CA LEU A 113 15.39 28.87 57.15
C LEU A 113 16.88 29.04 56.96
N ARG A 114 17.60 27.93 56.74
CA ARG A 114 19.03 27.96 56.41
C ARG A 114 19.37 26.84 55.45
N ALA A 115 19.92 27.19 54.30
CA ALA A 115 20.32 26.24 53.28
C ALA A 115 21.58 26.72 52.56
N GLN A 116 22.43 25.77 52.17
CA GLN A 116 23.62 26.01 51.37
C GLN A 116 23.69 25.00 50.23
N HIS A 117 24.02 25.46 49.02
CA HIS A 117 24.14 24.57 47.86
C HIS A 117 25.27 25.04 46.93
N PRO A 118 26.05 24.14 46.31
CA PRO A 118 27.00 24.53 45.26
C PRO A 118 26.26 25.09 44.04
N ILE A 119 26.81 26.14 43.46
CA ILE A 119 26.38 26.74 42.20
C ILE A 119 27.03 25.89 41.09
N GLY A 120 26.26 25.00 40.46
CA GLY A 120 26.68 24.18 39.33
C GLY A 120 26.73 24.97 38.02
N ASN A 121 26.80 24.29 36.87
CA ASN A 121 26.68 24.91 35.55
C ASN A 121 25.23 25.02 35.07
N ASP A 122 24.32 24.37 35.80
CA ASP A 122 22.90 24.20 35.53
C ASP A 122 22.09 24.16 36.85
N GLY A 123 20.80 24.45 36.75
CA GLY A 123 19.83 24.24 37.80
C GLY A 123 19.51 25.46 38.67
N TYR A 124 18.40 25.37 39.39
CA TYR A 124 17.74 26.46 40.12
C TYR A 124 17.36 26.10 41.57
N VAL A 125 17.18 27.12 42.40
CA VAL A 125 16.56 27.05 43.72
C VAL A 125 15.07 27.34 43.59
N PHE A 126 14.22 26.41 43.99
CA PHE A 126 12.77 26.53 43.95
C PHE A 126 12.19 26.96 45.30
N ILE A 127 11.35 27.99 45.29
CA ILE A 127 10.57 28.46 46.44
C ILE A 127 9.11 28.13 46.18
N ASP A 128 8.57 27.13 46.87
CA ASP A 128 7.16 26.77 46.77
C ASP A 128 6.40 27.44 47.92
N ALA A 129 5.69 28.53 47.65
CA ALA A 129 4.80 29.17 48.61
C ALA A 129 3.36 29.16 48.08
N THR A 130 2.95 28.03 47.50
CA THR A 130 1.61 27.83 46.98
C THR A 130 0.58 27.61 48.09
N GLY A 131 -0.57 28.26 47.98
CA GLY A 131 -1.67 28.05 48.92
C GLY A 131 -2.29 26.66 48.77
N GLY A 132 -2.75 26.06 49.86
CA GLY A 132 -3.42 24.76 49.82
C GLY A 132 -4.78 24.85 49.11
N ARG A 133 -5.19 23.81 48.40
CA ARG A 133 -6.47 23.79 47.70
C ARG A 133 -7.65 23.73 48.68
N GLY A 134 -8.75 24.42 48.38
CA GLY A 134 -10.01 24.30 49.12
C GLY A 134 -10.65 22.92 48.95
N GLY A 135 -11.14 22.33 50.04
CA GLY A 135 -11.85 21.05 49.99
C GLY A 135 -13.16 21.16 49.20
N ASN A 136 -13.49 20.14 48.42
CA ASN A 136 -14.73 20.09 47.66
C ASN A 136 -15.91 19.76 48.58
N GLY A 137 -17.06 20.40 48.34
CA GLY A 137 -18.31 20.13 49.02
C GLY A 137 -18.81 18.71 48.75
N GLY A 138 -19.42 18.10 49.76
CA GLY A 138 -19.98 16.76 49.67
C GLY A 138 -21.32 16.73 48.95
N LYS A 139 -21.56 15.66 48.19
CA LYS A 139 -22.83 15.42 47.50
C LYS A 139 -23.93 14.98 48.46
N ALA A 140 -25.15 15.48 48.28
CA ALA A 140 -26.27 15.09 49.12
C ALA A 140 -26.89 13.74 48.74
N GLY A 141 -27.48 13.07 49.73
CA GLY A 141 -28.16 11.79 49.55
C GLY A 141 -29.50 11.92 48.83
N ASN A 142 -29.80 10.94 47.96
CA ASN A 142 -31.09 10.84 47.27
C ASN A 142 -32.20 10.32 48.20
N GLY A 143 -33.40 10.88 48.04
CA GLY A 143 -34.59 10.44 48.75
C GLY A 143 -35.13 9.10 48.25
N GLN A 144 -35.71 8.32 49.16
CA GLN A 144 -36.20 6.97 48.87
C GLN A 144 -37.48 7.00 48.02
N PRO A 145 -37.66 6.10 47.04
CA PRO A 145 -38.92 5.98 46.33
C PRO A 145 -40.08 5.53 47.24
N GLY A 146 -41.28 6.02 46.96
CA GLY A 146 -42.52 5.60 47.62
C GLY A 146 -43.00 4.22 47.15
N ALA A 147 -43.75 3.52 47.99
CA ALA A 147 -44.22 2.17 47.71
C ALA A 147 -45.49 2.14 46.85
N ARG A 148 -45.67 1.08 46.07
CA ARG A 148 -46.90 0.87 45.29
C ARG A 148 -48.13 0.72 46.19
N GLY A 149 -49.27 1.27 45.79
CA GLY A 149 -50.54 1.06 46.48
C GLY A 149 -51.07 -0.37 46.40
N TYR A 150 -51.99 -0.76 47.29
CA TYR A 150 -52.52 -2.12 47.32
C TYR A 150 -53.51 -2.39 46.17
N LYS A 151 -53.55 -3.62 45.64
CA LYS A 151 -54.46 -4.00 44.56
C LYS A 151 -55.92 -4.06 45.05
N GLY A 152 -56.84 -3.53 44.26
CA GLY A 152 -58.29 -3.64 44.47
C GLY A 152 -58.81 -5.06 44.16
N ARG A 153 -59.90 -5.47 44.83
CA ARG A 153 -60.46 -6.83 44.66
C ARG A 153 -61.14 -6.95 43.29
N ASP A 154 -60.91 -8.05 42.57
CA ASP A 154 -61.51 -8.27 41.24
C ASP A 154 -63.05 -8.38 41.30
N ALA A 155 -63.73 -7.96 40.23
CA ALA A 155 -65.18 -8.08 40.11
C ALA A 155 -65.61 -9.55 40.11
N THR A 156 -66.80 -9.82 40.62
CA THR A 156 -67.44 -11.14 40.51
C THR A 156 -68.77 -10.99 39.78
N ARG A 157 -69.46 -12.09 39.48
CA ARG A 157 -70.82 -12.01 38.92
C ARG A 157 -71.84 -11.31 39.84
N TYR A 158 -71.50 -11.07 41.11
CA TYR A 158 -72.39 -10.47 42.11
C TYR A 158 -71.95 -9.08 42.59
N SER A 159 -70.74 -8.61 42.25
CA SER A 159 -70.21 -7.32 42.70
C SER A 159 -69.18 -6.75 41.72
N SER A 160 -69.15 -5.42 41.57
CA SER A 160 -68.08 -4.72 40.83
C SER A 160 -66.73 -4.85 41.53
N GLY A 161 -65.65 -4.65 40.79
CA GLY A 161 -64.28 -4.66 41.33
C GLY A 161 -64.02 -3.46 42.24
N GLY A 162 -63.20 -3.64 43.28
CA GLY A 162 -62.76 -2.58 44.16
C GLY A 162 -61.61 -1.76 43.56
N ASN A 163 -61.54 -0.49 43.89
CA ASN A 163 -60.43 0.38 43.45
C ASN A 163 -59.12 0.01 44.17
N GLY A 164 -57.99 0.26 43.51
CA GLY A 164 -56.68 0.12 44.15
C GLY A 164 -56.39 1.25 45.14
N GLY A 165 -55.53 0.98 46.12
CA GLY A 165 -55.09 1.97 47.10
C GLY A 165 -54.08 2.96 46.53
N PRO A 166 -53.89 4.14 47.16
CA PRO A 166 -52.91 5.12 46.70
C PRO A 166 -51.48 4.60 46.89
N GLY A 167 -50.57 5.03 46.01
CA GLY A 167 -49.14 4.86 46.22
C GLY A 167 -48.59 5.82 47.27
N GLY A 168 -47.48 5.45 47.90
CA GLY A 168 -46.81 6.30 48.89
C GLY A 168 -45.97 7.39 48.23
N ASN A 169 -45.77 8.51 48.91
CA ASN A 169 -44.93 9.60 48.39
C ASN A 169 -43.45 9.21 48.43
N GLY A 170 -42.64 9.73 47.52
CA GLY A 170 -41.19 9.62 47.65
C GLY A 170 -40.66 10.49 48.78
N GLY A 171 -39.52 10.12 49.35
CA GLY A 171 -38.84 10.92 50.37
C GLY A 171 -38.05 12.06 49.76
N ASP A 172 -37.85 13.14 50.51
CA ASP A 172 -37.11 14.32 50.04
C ASP A 172 -35.60 14.03 49.91
N ALA A 173 -34.89 14.83 49.12
CA ALA A 173 -33.43 14.77 49.08
C ALA A 173 -32.77 15.31 50.37
N GLY A 174 -31.51 14.91 50.61
CA GLY A 174 -30.60 15.63 51.49
C GLY A 174 -30.08 16.92 50.85
N GLU A 175 -29.41 17.76 51.63
CA GLU A 175 -28.76 19.01 51.20
C GLU A 175 -27.25 18.82 50.98
N PRO A 176 -26.67 19.42 49.93
CA PRO A 176 -25.23 19.40 49.67
C PRO A 176 -24.49 20.40 50.56
N SER A 177 -23.16 20.31 50.61
CA SER A 177 -22.30 21.33 51.24
C SER A 177 -21.54 22.15 50.19
N ASP A 178 -21.20 23.39 50.55
CA ASP A 178 -20.37 24.27 49.72
C ASP A 178 -18.96 23.72 49.59
N GLY A 179 -18.28 24.08 48.50
CA GLY A 179 -16.83 23.96 48.42
C GLY A 179 -16.17 25.11 49.19
N GLU A 180 -14.99 24.86 49.73
CA GLU A 180 -14.30 25.83 50.58
C GLU A 180 -13.24 26.64 49.85
N LEU A 181 -12.81 27.73 50.48
CA LEU A 181 -11.81 28.64 49.94
C LEU A 181 -10.44 27.94 49.82
N GLY A 182 -9.74 28.19 48.73
CA GLY A 182 -8.30 27.92 48.65
C GLY A 182 -7.52 28.84 49.58
N GLY A 183 -6.37 28.36 50.04
CA GLY A 183 -5.42 29.13 50.82
C GLY A 183 -4.70 30.17 49.95
N SER A 184 -4.34 31.32 50.51
CA SER A 184 -3.54 32.32 49.82
C SER A 184 -2.09 31.85 49.63
N GLY A 185 -1.46 32.27 48.53
CA GLY A 185 -0.03 32.11 48.33
C GLY A 185 0.78 33.02 49.26
N GLY A 186 2.04 32.67 49.48
CA GLY A 186 2.91 33.32 50.47
C GLY A 186 3.54 34.61 49.97
N GLU A 187 3.75 35.58 50.85
CA GLU A 187 4.57 36.75 50.54
C GLU A 187 6.05 36.40 50.71
N VAL A 188 6.84 36.49 49.63
CA VAL A 188 8.27 36.17 49.65
C VAL A 188 9.08 37.42 49.39
N THR A 189 9.90 37.80 50.36
CA THR A 189 10.88 38.89 50.24
C THR A 189 12.28 38.32 50.09
N LEU A 190 12.88 38.47 48.90
CA LEU A 190 14.27 38.18 48.65
C LEU A 190 15.11 39.42 49.01
N VAL A 191 16.09 39.25 49.87
CA VAL A 191 17.01 40.29 50.29
C VAL A 191 18.38 39.94 49.75
N VAL A 192 18.97 40.82 48.95
CA VAL A 192 20.27 40.56 48.31
C VAL A 192 21.13 41.80 48.38
N ASP A 193 22.44 41.63 48.61
CA ASP A 193 23.37 42.74 48.52
C ASP A 193 23.59 43.14 47.04
N ALA A 194 23.82 44.42 46.79
CA ALA A 194 24.04 44.94 45.44
C ALA A 194 25.23 44.25 44.74
N ASP A 195 26.16 43.72 45.52
CA ASP A 195 27.32 42.97 45.02
C ASP A 195 27.00 41.51 44.66
N ASP A 196 25.81 41.00 44.98
CA ASP A 196 25.41 39.59 44.83
C ASP A 196 24.17 39.40 43.94
N LEU A 197 23.80 40.44 43.17
CA LEU A 197 22.64 40.45 42.26
C LEU A 197 22.62 39.29 41.26
N GLY A 198 23.77 38.68 40.95
CA GLY A 198 23.88 37.49 40.10
C GLY A 198 23.12 36.27 40.62
N LEU A 199 22.97 36.14 41.95
CA LEU A 199 22.30 35.00 42.59
C LEU A 199 20.80 34.94 42.25
N LEU A 200 20.20 36.06 41.84
CA LEU A 200 18.79 36.09 41.41
C LEU A 200 18.54 35.23 40.16
N MET A 201 19.58 34.99 39.34
CA MET A 201 19.51 34.07 38.18
C MET A 201 19.14 32.64 38.59
N LEU A 202 19.47 32.24 39.82
CA LEU A 202 19.27 30.89 40.34
C LEU A 202 17.88 30.70 40.95
N ILE A 203 17.10 31.76 41.20
CA ILE A 203 15.84 31.64 41.94
C ILE A 203 14.66 31.41 40.99
N LYS A 204 13.87 30.39 41.30
CA LYS A 204 12.51 30.15 40.79
C LYS A 204 11.59 29.91 41.97
N GLY A 205 10.30 29.86 41.71
CA GLY A 205 9.29 29.70 42.73
C GLY A 205 7.88 29.87 42.19
N ASP A 206 6.94 29.37 42.96
CA ASP A 206 5.52 29.45 42.71
C ASP A 206 4.86 30.03 43.97
N LEU A 207 4.16 31.15 43.79
CA LEU A 207 3.47 31.86 44.87
C LEU A 207 1.95 31.86 44.61
N ALA A 208 1.44 30.96 43.77
CA ALA A 208 0.03 30.94 43.41
C ALA A 208 -0.88 30.70 44.62
N GLY A 209 -2.06 31.31 44.60
CA GLY A 209 -3.14 30.95 45.51
C GLY A 209 -3.61 29.52 45.25
N GLY A 210 -4.01 28.84 46.31
CA GLY A 210 -4.61 27.51 46.22
C GLY A 210 -5.92 27.53 45.43
N ASP A 211 -6.13 26.47 44.67
CA ASP A 211 -7.36 26.30 43.89
C ASP A 211 -8.61 26.27 44.78
N LEU A 212 -9.75 26.65 44.21
CA LEU A 212 -11.04 26.60 44.92
C LEU A 212 -11.54 25.16 45.15
N GLY A 213 -12.32 24.96 46.21
CA GLY A 213 -13.14 23.76 46.39
C GLY A 213 -14.43 23.85 45.59
N PHE A 214 -14.79 22.80 44.85
CA PHE A 214 -16.05 22.76 44.08
C PHE A 214 -17.26 22.47 44.96
N ALA A 215 -18.42 23.02 44.61
CA ALA A 215 -19.69 22.78 45.28
C ALA A 215 -20.12 21.31 45.23
N GLY A 216 -20.70 20.81 46.34
CA GLY A 216 -21.37 19.52 46.35
C GLY A 216 -22.67 19.51 45.55
N GLU A 217 -23.01 18.38 44.93
CA GLU A 217 -24.25 18.26 44.16
C GLU A 217 -25.47 17.99 45.05
N GLY A 218 -26.59 18.67 44.78
CA GLY A 218 -27.84 18.41 45.49
C GLY A 218 -28.44 17.04 45.18
N GLY A 219 -29.00 16.39 46.21
CA GLY A 219 -29.68 15.11 46.07
C GLY A 219 -31.01 15.25 45.32
N ILE A 220 -31.48 14.14 44.75
CA ILE A 220 -32.75 14.05 44.03
C ILE A 220 -33.82 13.47 44.96
N GLY A 221 -35.01 14.07 44.98
CA GLY A 221 -36.15 13.53 45.70
C GLY A 221 -36.61 12.17 45.14
N GLY A 222 -37.00 11.26 46.02
CA GLY A 222 -37.49 9.95 45.66
C GLY A 222 -38.75 10.03 44.82
N ARG A 223 -38.94 9.10 43.88
CA ARG A 223 -40.16 9.07 43.06
C ARG A 223 -41.36 8.62 43.91
N GLY A 224 -42.53 9.18 43.66
CA GLY A 224 -43.77 8.68 44.23
C GLY A 224 -44.08 7.27 43.76
N GLY A 225 -44.59 6.42 44.65
CA GLY A 225 -44.99 5.07 44.34
C GLY A 225 -46.26 5.05 43.47
N PRO A 226 -46.39 4.11 42.52
CA PRO A 226 -47.59 4.04 41.69
C PRO A 226 -48.80 3.61 42.51
N GLY A 227 -49.99 4.07 42.12
CA GLY A 227 -51.24 3.59 42.66
C GLY A 227 -51.42 2.08 42.46
N GLY A 228 -52.13 1.45 43.37
CA GLY A 228 -52.50 0.05 43.24
C GLY A 228 -53.45 -0.16 42.06
N PRO A 229 -53.33 -1.24 41.29
CA PRO A 229 -54.28 -1.52 40.22
C PRO A 229 -55.67 -1.78 40.81
N GLY A 230 -56.72 -1.31 40.13
CA GLY A 230 -58.09 -1.69 40.47
C GLY A 230 -58.37 -3.16 40.13
N GLY A 231 -59.45 -3.71 40.68
CA GLY A 231 -59.86 -5.08 40.40
C GLY A 231 -60.32 -5.25 38.95
N ASN A 232 -60.04 -6.39 38.32
CA ASN A 232 -60.42 -6.69 36.95
C ASN A 232 -61.96 -6.83 36.77
N SER A 233 -62.48 -6.57 35.56
CA SER A 233 -63.91 -6.79 35.24
C SER A 233 -64.24 -8.27 35.11
N TYR A 234 -65.53 -8.62 35.27
CA TYR A 234 -66.02 -10.00 35.18
C TYR A 234 -67.20 -10.08 34.21
N HIS A 235 -67.11 -10.96 33.22
CA HIS A 235 -68.13 -11.19 32.19
C HIS A 235 -68.66 -12.62 32.28
N TRP A 236 -69.97 -12.82 32.11
CA TRP A 236 -70.58 -14.15 32.05
C TRP A 236 -71.76 -14.20 31.09
N THR A 237 -72.11 -15.41 30.67
CA THR A 237 -73.23 -15.66 29.77
C THR A 237 -74.33 -16.45 30.46
N GLU A 238 -75.57 -16.13 30.12
CA GLU A 238 -76.76 -16.84 30.58
C GLU A 238 -77.60 -17.25 29.37
N THR A 239 -78.06 -18.49 29.33
CA THR A 239 -78.91 -19.01 28.25
C THR A 239 -80.36 -18.69 28.57
N ALA A 240 -81.00 -17.84 27.76
CA ALA A 240 -82.41 -17.51 27.87
C ALA A 240 -83.21 -18.27 26.81
N HIS A 241 -84.27 -18.95 27.23
CA HIS A 241 -85.19 -19.63 26.33
C HIS A 241 -86.32 -18.69 25.93
N TYR A 242 -86.63 -18.59 24.64
CA TYR A 242 -87.83 -17.92 24.15
C TYR A 242 -88.54 -18.82 23.14
N THR A 243 -89.86 -18.74 23.07
CA THR A 243 -90.64 -19.52 22.12
C THR A 243 -90.83 -18.69 20.86
N ASP A 244 -90.48 -19.25 19.71
CA ASP A 244 -90.68 -18.59 18.43
C ASP A 244 -92.14 -18.65 17.98
N SER A 245 -92.49 -17.91 16.92
CA SER A 245 -93.87 -17.82 16.41
C SER A 245 -94.39 -19.13 15.81
N GLN A 246 -93.58 -20.19 15.73
CA GLN A 246 -93.99 -21.53 15.33
C GLN A 246 -94.18 -22.48 16.53
N GLY A 247 -94.14 -21.94 17.76
CA GLY A 247 -94.33 -22.70 19.00
C GLY A 247 -93.11 -23.52 19.42
N LYS A 248 -91.94 -23.33 18.79
CA LYS A 248 -90.72 -24.08 19.10
C LYS A 248 -89.84 -23.28 20.06
N ARG A 249 -89.28 -23.95 21.07
CA ARG A 249 -88.47 -23.32 22.11
C ARG A 249 -87.04 -23.12 21.60
N GLN A 250 -86.65 -21.88 21.37
CA GLN A 250 -85.30 -21.49 20.95
C GLN A 250 -84.48 -21.00 22.15
N THR A 251 -83.16 -21.06 22.03
CA THR A 251 -82.23 -20.50 23.01
C THR A 251 -81.49 -19.33 22.42
N ARG A 252 -81.31 -18.26 23.21
CA ARG A 252 -80.35 -17.21 22.92
C ARG A 252 -79.45 -16.99 24.12
N THR A 253 -78.17 -16.78 23.87
CA THR A 253 -77.20 -16.44 24.90
C THR A 253 -77.22 -14.95 25.16
N VAL A 254 -77.40 -14.54 26.42
CA VAL A 254 -77.34 -13.14 26.87
C VAL A 254 -76.02 -12.93 27.60
N PHE A 255 -75.25 -11.93 27.19
CA PHE A 255 -73.98 -11.56 27.83
C PHE A 255 -74.22 -10.52 28.91
N ARG A 256 -73.63 -10.72 30.10
CA ARG A 256 -73.67 -9.79 31.25
C ARG A 256 -72.25 -9.48 31.72
N SER A 257 -72.05 -8.31 32.31
CA SER A 257 -70.74 -7.88 32.81
C SER A 257 -70.83 -6.96 34.02
N ASN A 258 -69.94 -7.16 34.99
CA ASN A 258 -69.68 -6.21 36.07
C ASN A 258 -68.33 -5.52 35.83
N PRO A 259 -68.26 -4.18 35.97
CA PRO A 259 -67.04 -3.43 35.73
C PRO A 259 -65.98 -3.70 36.82
N GLY A 260 -64.72 -3.55 36.44
CA GLY A 260 -63.60 -3.54 37.37
C GLY A 260 -63.53 -2.25 38.20
N GLY A 261 -62.58 -2.20 39.14
CA GLY A 261 -62.26 -0.99 39.90
C GLY A 261 -61.23 -0.12 39.18
N PHE A 262 -61.16 1.15 39.57
CA PHE A 262 -60.17 2.10 39.08
C PHE A 262 -58.82 1.92 39.80
N ALA A 263 -57.72 2.26 39.13
CA ALA A 263 -56.41 2.34 39.77
C ALA A 263 -56.39 3.43 40.86
N GLY A 264 -55.64 3.18 41.93
CA GLY A 264 -55.36 4.18 42.95
C GLY A 264 -54.54 5.35 42.40
N ARG A 265 -54.51 6.48 43.12
CA ARG A 265 -53.66 7.62 42.74
C ARG A 265 -52.19 7.31 43.02
N ASP A 266 -51.31 7.78 42.16
CA ASP A 266 -49.87 7.73 42.38
C ASP A 266 -49.49 8.67 43.55
N GLY A 267 -48.45 8.29 44.30
CA GLY A 267 -47.85 9.15 45.31
C GLY A 267 -47.11 10.32 44.67
N HIS A 268 -46.92 11.39 45.42
CA HIS A 268 -46.14 12.54 44.97
C HIS A 268 -44.63 12.23 45.04
N PRO A 269 -43.82 12.74 44.09
CA PRO A 269 -42.37 12.72 44.24
C PRO A 269 -41.93 13.56 45.45
N GLY A 270 -40.83 13.16 46.09
CA GLY A 270 -40.17 13.94 47.11
C GLY A 270 -39.53 15.20 46.50
N ASN A 271 -39.33 16.21 47.34
CA ASN A 271 -38.69 17.46 46.95
C ASN A 271 -37.19 17.23 46.71
N ALA A 272 -36.65 17.93 45.71
CA ALA A 272 -35.21 18.06 45.54
C ALA A 272 -34.60 18.94 46.64
N SER A 273 -33.28 18.88 46.78
CA SER A 273 -32.50 19.76 47.65
C SER A 273 -32.85 21.23 47.43
N ARG A 274 -33.00 21.98 48.53
CA ARG A 274 -33.33 23.41 48.50
C ARG A 274 -32.09 24.28 48.58
N TYR A 275 -31.03 23.77 49.19
CA TYR A 275 -29.76 24.45 49.30
C TYR A 275 -28.97 24.31 47.99
N ARG A 276 -28.52 25.44 47.45
CA ARG A 276 -27.61 25.46 46.31
C ARG A 276 -26.22 25.69 46.84
N ALA A 277 -25.46 24.61 46.92
CA ALA A 277 -24.05 24.69 47.26
C ALA A 277 -23.33 25.60 46.27
N ARG A 278 -22.36 26.35 46.77
CA ARG A 278 -21.53 27.29 46.03
C ARG A 278 -20.11 26.77 45.98
N ASP A 279 -19.44 27.07 44.87
CA ASP A 279 -18.01 26.88 44.77
C ASP A 279 -17.31 27.82 45.75
N GLY A 280 -16.17 27.39 46.27
CA GLY A 280 -15.25 28.24 46.98
C GLY A 280 -14.67 29.34 46.07
N GLN A 281 -13.77 30.13 46.63
CA GLN A 281 -12.98 31.09 45.88
C GLN A 281 -11.53 30.59 45.89
N ALA A 282 -10.81 30.87 44.81
CA ALA A 282 -9.38 30.63 44.79
C ALA A 282 -8.70 31.52 45.84
N GLY A 283 -7.58 31.03 46.37
CA GLY A 283 -6.69 31.85 47.17
C GLY A 283 -6.20 33.06 46.39
N ARG A 284 -5.79 34.10 47.10
CA ARG A 284 -5.06 35.20 46.44
C ARG A 284 -3.63 34.76 46.21
N ASP A 285 -3.08 35.09 45.05
CA ASP A 285 -1.66 34.90 44.77
C ASP A 285 -0.82 35.70 45.76
N GLY A 286 0.30 35.10 46.13
CA GLY A 286 1.35 35.72 46.91
C GLY A 286 2.05 36.82 46.11
N ARG A 287 2.98 37.50 46.77
CA ARG A 287 3.76 38.58 46.16
C ARG A 287 5.24 38.35 46.38
N LEU A 288 5.99 38.42 45.28
CA LEU A 288 7.43 38.54 45.31
C LEU A 288 7.83 40.00 45.57
N SER A 289 8.81 40.19 46.45
CA SER A 289 9.54 41.44 46.54
C SER A 289 11.04 41.22 46.65
N ILE A 290 11.82 41.98 45.90
CA ILE A 290 13.28 41.93 45.92
C ILE A 290 13.79 43.22 46.58
N VAL A 291 14.49 43.10 47.69
CA VAL A 291 15.11 44.20 48.43
C VAL A 291 16.62 44.15 48.21
N VAL A 292 17.13 45.14 47.49
CA VAL A 292 18.56 45.28 47.23
C VAL A 292 19.19 46.19 48.30
N LYS A 293 20.18 45.68 49.03
CA LYS A 293 20.98 46.41 50.01
C LYS A 293 22.21 47.02 49.32
N HIS A 294 22.38 48.34 49.40
CA HIS A 294 23.57 49.02 48.87
C HIS A 294 24.59 49.33 49.97
N VAL A 295 25.85 49.50 49.59
CA VAL A 295 27.03 49.74 50.47
C VAL A 295 26.89 50.98 51.40
N GLY A 296 25.92 51.87 51.12
CA GLY A 296 25.58 53.02 51.97
C GLY A 296 24.41 52.81 52.97
N GLY A 297 23.89 51.58 53.08
CA GLY A 297 22.74 51.24 53.94
C GLY A 297 21.37 51.60 53.35
N THR A 298 21.32 52.16 52.14
CA THR A 298 20.07 52.40 51.41
C THR A 298 19.52 51.09 50.83
N GLN A 299 18.21 50.89 50.94
CA GLN A 299 17.52 49.75 50.38
C GLN A 299 16.60 50.19 49.25
N LYS A 300 16.55 49.41 48.17
CA LYS A 300 15.63 49.63 47.05
C LYS A 300 14.82 48.36 46.77
N GLN A 301 13.52 48.54 46.55
CA GLN A 301 12.57 47.46 46.35
C GLN A 301 12.22 47.32 44.86
N TYR A 302 12.15 46.09 44.38
CA TYR A 302 11.75 45.70 43.03
C TYR A 302 10.72 44.58 43.10
N ASP A 303 9.87 44.47 42.07
CA ASP A 303 8.80 43.47 41.99
C ASP A 303 9.20 42.23 41.17
N SER A 304 10.24 42.31 40.34
CA SER A 304 10.78 41.18 39.55
C SER A 304 12.27 41.35 39.24
N PRO A 305 13.02 40.26 38.98
CA PRO A 305 14.45 40.32 38.66
C PRO A 305 14.72 40.91 37.27
N TYR A 306 15.99 41.08 36.92
CA TYR A 306 16.42 41.48 35.58
C TYR A 306 16.40 40.25 34.66
N ASP A 307 16.13 40.47 33.38
CA ASP A 307 16.25 39.42 32.35
C ASP A 307 16.58 40.07 31.01
N LEU A 308 17.22 39.32 30.10
CA LEU A 308 17.59 39.80 28.78
C LEU A 308 16.91 38.98 27.69
N ARG A 309 16.46 39.69 26.67
CA ARG A 309 15.93 39.11 25.43
C ARG A 309 16.76 39.53 24.22
N LEU A 310 16.99 38.59 23.31
CA LEU A 310 17.54 38.85 21.99
C LEU A 310 16.45 39.42 21.07
N VAL A 311 16.56 40.69 20.70
CA VAL A 311 15.56 41.38 19.87
C VAL A 311 15.77 41.08 18.39
N SER A 312 17.01 41.18 17.93
CA SER A 312 17.38 40.97 16.54
C SER A 312 18.90 40.84 16.40
N PHE A 313 19.32 40.26 15.29
CA PHE A 313 20.69 40.33 14.78
C PHE A 313 20.66 40.30 13.26
N ASP A 314 21.76 40.72 12.64
CA ASP A 314 21.96 40.65 11.19
C ASP A 314 22.98 39.55 10.88
N LEU A 315 22.64 38.63 9.97
CA LEU A 315 23.59 37.67 9.45
C LEU A 315 24.35 38.25 8.24
N ALA A 316 25.66 38.42 8.39
CA ALA A 316 26.55 38.90 7.34
C ALA A 316 27.44 37.75 6.83
N PRO A 317 27.06 37.07 5.74
CA PRO A 317 27.89 36.03 5.15
C PRO A 317 29.07 36.65 4.37
N GLU A 318 30.17 35.91 4.23
CA GLU A 318 31.28 36.30 3.35
C GLU A 318 30.83 36.46 1.89
N TYR A 319 29.83 35.68 1.48
CA TYR A 319 29.31 35.60 0.12
C TYR A 319 27.78 35.55 0.11
N GLY A 320 27.15 35.87 -1.02
CA GLY A 320 25.68 35.81 -1.16
C GLY A 320 25.06 34.41 -0.95
N ILE A 321 25.89 33.35 -0.96
CA ILE A 321 25.51 31.99 -0.57
C ILE A 321 26.36 31.58 0.63
N LEU A 322 25.70 31.06 1.67
CA LEU A 322 26.35 30.36 2.77
C LEU A 322 26.90 29.02 2.25
N GLU A 323 28.20 28.95 2.01
CA GLU A 323 28.85 27.74 1.52
C GLU A 323 29.68 27.04 2.62
N PRO A 324 29.88 25.71 2.52
CA PRO A 324 30.77 25.01 3.44
C PRO A 324 32.18 25.62 3.44
N ASP A 325 32.81 25.68 4.61
CA ASP A 325 34.12 26.32 4.84
C ASP A 325 34.17 27.84 4.58
N SER A 326 33.03 28.53 4.44
CA SER A 326 33.00 30.00 4.37
C SER A 326 32.88 30.64 5.76
N LEU A 327 33.32 31.90 5.86
CA LEU A 327 33.13 32.72 7.04
C LEU A 327 31.75 33.40 6.99
N ALA A 328 31.21 33.66 8.18
CA ALA A 328 30.08 34.55 8.36
C ALA A 328 30.21 35.25 9.73
N SER A 329 29.46 36.34 9.90
CA SER A 329 29.35 37.01 11.19
C SER A 329 27.90 37.32 11.55
N VAL A 330 27.63 37.30 12.85
CA VAL A 330 26.41 37.87 13.43
C VAL A 330 26.73 39.28 13.88
N ASP A 331 26.14 40.25 13.20
CA ASP A 331 26.32 41.69 13.40
C ASP A 331 25.05 42.30 14.05
N SER A 332 25.15 43.56 14.50
CA SER A 332 24.00 44.33 15.01
C SER A 332 23.17 43.64 16.11
N VAL A 333 23.78 42.76 16.90
CA VAL A 333 23.09 42.02 17.98
C VAL A 333 22.44 43.03 18.92
N THR A 334 21.13 42.95 19.07
CA THR A 334 20.35 43.86 19.91
C THR A 334 19.74 43.10 21.06
N VAL A 335 20.09 43.50 22.27
CA VAL A 335 19.57 42.93 23.52
C VAL A 335 18.71 43.95 24.25
N LEU A 336 17.70 43.47 24.97
CA LEU A 336 16.74 44.29 25.71
C LEU A 336 16.58 43.75 27.13
N ASN A 337 16.65 44.62 28.13
CA ASN A 337 16.22 44.25 29.48
C ASN A 337 14.69 44.18 29.56
N CYS A 338 14.15 42.96 29.58
CA CYS A 338 12.73 42.68 29.73
C CYS A 338 12.30 42.49 31.19
N GLY A 339 13.23 42.51 32.14
CA GLY A 339 12.95 42.36 33.57
C GLY A 339 12.56 43.66 34.28
N GLY A 340 12.22 43.56 35.57
CA GLY A 340 11.71 44.66 36.41
C GLY A 340 12.79 45.46 37.15
N MET A 341 14.06 45.06 37.07
CA MET A 341 15.18 45.77 37.66
C MET A 341 16.34 45.95 36.68
N PRO A 342 17.28 46.88 36.94
CA PRO A 342 18.47 47.02 36.11
C PRO A 342 19.34 45.74 36.15
N THR A 343 19.96 45.41 35.02
CA THR A 343 20.95 44.32 34.97
C THR A 343 22.13 44.60 35.93
N PRO A 344 22.79 43.59 36.49
CA PRO A 344 23.83 43.80 37.50
C PRO A 344 25.06 44.53 36.93
N SER A 345 25.44 45.66 37.54
CA SER A 345 26.60 46.47 37.10
C SER A 345 27.96 45.88 37.47
N ASN A 346 27.96 44.90 38.36
CA ASN A 346 29.11 44.26 38.98
C ASN A 346 29.37 42.83 38.46
N TYR A 347 28.59 42.40 37.46
CA TYR A 347 28.74 41.13 36.75
C TYR A 347 28.98 41.40 35.26
N THR A 348 29.75 40.52 34.63
CA THR A 348 30.02 40.60 33.18
C THR A 348 28.95 39.80 32.45
N ILE A 349 28.17 40.47 31.61
CA ILE A 349 27.18 39.81 30.74
C ILE A 349 27.81 39.64 29.37
N ARG A 350 27.88 38.39 28.89
CA ARG A 350 28.47 38.02 27.62
C ARG A 350 27.44 37.41 26.69
N THR A 351 27.37 37.88 25.45
CA THR A 351 26.63 37.24 24.37
C THR A 351 27.60 36.60 23.39
N PHE A 352 27.41 35.32 23.07
CA PHE A 352 28.26 34.57 22.15
C PHE A 352 27.45 33.57 21.33
N LEU A 353 28.09 32.95 20.34
CA LEU A 353 27.47 31.92 19.50
C LEU A 353 28.08 30.55 19.86
N PRO A 354 27.29 29.57 20.32
CA PRO A 354 27.84 28.26 20.67
C PRO A 354 28.34 27.54 19.42
N SER A 355 29.44 26.79 19.53
CA SER A 355 29.95 25.95 18.44
C SER A 355 29.31 24.56 18.45
N ASP A 356 29.18 23.95 17.28
CA ASP A 356 28.72 22.59 17.09
C ASP A 356 29.50 21.86 15.97
N GLU A 357 28.96 20.77 15.45
CA GLU A 357 29.57 19.97 14.37
C GLU A 357 29.66 20.74 13.03
N TRP A 358 28.75 21.66 12.77
CA TRP A 358 28.61 22.42 11.52
C TRP A 358 29.04 23.88 11.64
N LEU A 359 29.01 24.44 12.85
CA LEU A 359 29.26 25.83 13.16
C LEU A 359 30.48 25.95 14.09
N HIS A 360 31.58 26.45 13.57
CA HIS A 360 32.81 26.68 14.33
C HIS A 360 32.94 28.16 14.64
N CYS A 361 32.58 28.55 15.85
CA CYS A 361 32.56 29.94 16.29
C CYS A 361 33.92 30.34 16.87
N ASP A 362 34.31 31.60 16.63
CA ASP A 362 35.44 32.20 17.33
C ASP A 362 35.07 32.41 18.81
N GLN A 363 36.06 32.38 19.72
CA GLN A 363 35.87 32.68 21.16
C GLN A 363 35.68 34.19 21.42
N VAL A 364 35.00 34.90 20.51
CA VAL A 364 34.73 36.33 20.63
C VAL A 364 33.37 36.49 21.30
N ASP A 365 33.37 37.15 22.46
CA ASP A 365 32.16 37.44 23.21
C ASP A 365 31.80 38.93 23.09
N LEU A 366 30.52 39.23 22.92
CA LEU A 366 29.97 40.57 23.03
C LEU A 366 29.71 40.88 24.50
N VAL A 367 30.47 41.83 25.06
CA VAL A 367 30.36 42.19 26.47
C VAL A 367 29.49 43.42 26.64
N LEU A 368 28.40 43.29 27.40
CA LEU A 368 27.50 44.40 27.69
C LEU A 368 28.27 45.50 28.47
N PRO A 369 28.36 46.74 27.94
CA PRO A 369 29.28 47.74 28.48
C PRO A 369 28.79 48.45 29.74
N HIS A 370 27.49 48.43 30.02
CA HIS A 370 26.89 49.02 31.21
C HIS A 370 25.58 48.32 31.57
N SER A 371 25.12 48.55 32.80
CA SER A 371 23.83 48.07 33.26
C SER A 371 22.68 48.71 32.48
N LEU A 372 21.79 47.91 31.92
CA LEU A 372 20.55 48.36 31.27
C LEU A 372 19.41 48.48 32.28
N VAL A 373 18.72 49.61 32.31
CA VAL A 373 17.49 49.77 33.12
C VAL A 373 16.32 48.99 32.49
N PRO A 374 15.22 48.73 33.24
CA PRO A 374 14.04 48.05 32.68
C PRO A 374 13.54 48.70 31.40
N GLY A 375 13.38 47.91 30.33
CA GLY A 375 12.94 48.38 29.01
C GLY A 375 14.01 49.04 28.15
N GLU A 376 15.25 49.17 28.62
CA GLU A 376 16.37 49.69 27.84
C GLU A 376 16.98 48.61 26.95
N SER A 377 17.27 48.96 25.70
CA SER A 377 17.97 48.10 24.74
C SER A 377 19.37 48.61 24.42
N TYR A 378 20.24 47.68 24.05
CA TYR A 378 21.59 47.98 23.58
C TYR A 378 21.90 47.17 22.32
N THR A 379 22.45 47.85 21.31
CA THR A 379 22.88 47.24 20.06
C THR A 379 24.41 47.23 19.97
N PHE A 380 24.98 46.05 19.77
CA PHE A 380 26.40 45.86 19.51
C PHE A 380 26.72 46.23 18.05
N SER A 381 26.90 47.52 17.75
CA SER A 381 27.12 47.99 16.37
C SER A 381 28.57 47.89 15.87
N ASN A 382 29.55 47.77 16.76
CA ASN A 382 30.99 47.82 16.41
C ASN A 382 31.72 46.50 16.72
N GLN A 383 30.98 45.46 17.10
CA GLN A 383 31.50 44.14 17.47
C GLN A 383 30.60 43.08 16.85
N SER A 384 31.17 41.97 16.40
CA SER A 384 30.42 40.88 15.79
C SER A 384 30.91 39.52 16.23
N LEU A 385 30.00 38.54 16.22
CA LEU A 385 30.31 37.14 16.49
C LEU A 385 30.69 36.48 15.18
N ARG A 386 31.95 36.11 15.02
CA ARG A 386 32.47 35.48 13.80
C ARG A 386 32.47 33.97 13.94
N PHE A 387 32.18 33.30 12.83
CA PHE A 387 32.17 31.86 12.78
C PHE A 387 32.45 31.35 11.36
N ARG A 388 32.73 30.06 11.27
CA ARG A 388 32.99 29.32 10.03
C ARG A 388 32.10 28.10 9.95
N PHE A 389 31.55 27.82 8.76
CA PHE A 389 30.86 26.56 8.53
C PHE A 389 31.86 25.41 8.34
N ALA A 390 31.54 24.22 8.84
CA ALA A 390 32.34 23.03 8.62
C ALA A 390 32.57 22.75 7.11
N ASP A 391 33.75 22.23 6.79
CA ASP A 391 34.09 21.84 5.42
C ASP A 391 33.41 20.51 5.05
N VAL A 392 32.92 20.41 3.83
CA VAL A 392 32.16 19.25 3.34
C VAL A 392 32.78 18.72 2.05
N VAL A 393 33.00 17.41 2.01
CA VAL A 393 33.43 16.70 0.79
C VAL A 393 32.41 15.62 0.47
N ILE A 394 31.84 15.66 -0.74
CA ILE A 394 30.84 14.68 -1.15
C ILE A 394 31.52 13.34 -1.39
N ALA A 395 31.12 12.29 -0.67
CA ALA A 395 31.76 10.98 -0.74
C ALA A 395 31.30 10.11 -1.94
N GLY A 396 30.03 10.24 -2.37
CA GLY A 396 29.44 9.35 -3.37
C GLY A 396 28.32 9.99 -4.21
N PRO A 397 27.86 9.27 -5.25
CA PRO A 397 26.86 9.75 -6.19
C PRO A 397 25.53 10.10 -5.51
N ARG A 398 24.87 11.15 -5.99
CA ARG A 398 23.60 11.66 -5.47
C ARG A 398 22.70 12.14 -6.60
N LYS A 399 21.40 12.31 -6.30
CA LYS A 399 20.39 12.79 -7.26
C LYS A 399 20.11 14.29 -7.16
N ARG A 400 20.61 14.96 -6.13
CA ARG A 400 20.38 16.39 -5.85
C ARG A 400 21.67 16.99 -5.27
N GLY A 401 21.89 18.28 -5.47
CA GLY A 401 22.98 19.01 -4.84
C GLY A 401 22.93 18.96 -3.32
N PHE A 402 24.06 19.30 -2.68
CA PHE A 402 24.14 19.38 -1.22
C PHE A 402 23.34 20.58 -0.69
N SER A 403 22.57 20.35 0.38
CA SER A 403 21.88 21.39 1.14
C SER A 403 21.80 20.97 2.60
N LEU A 404 22.14 21.88 3.50
CA LEU A 404 22.03 21.73 4.95
C LEU A 404 21.19 22.89 5.49
N ASN A 405 20.13 22.59 6.24
CA ASN A 405 19.39 23.62 6.99
C ASN A 405 19.92 23.61 8.42
N HIS A 406 20.28 24.78 8.94
CA HIS A 406 20.90 24.94 10.26
C HIS A 406 20.34 26.16 10.98
N SER A 407 20.17 26.12 12.30
CA SER A 407 19.77 27.29 13.08
C SER A 407 20.98 28.07 13.60
N ILE A 408 20.88 29.39 13.62
CA ILE A 408 21.84 30.29 14.24
C ILE A 408 21.16 30.91 15.46
N SER A 409 21.69 30.63 16.65
CA SER A 409 21.09 31.06 17.92
C SER A 409 22.16 31.60 18.88
N PRO A 410 22.35 32.93 18.93
CA PRO A 410 23.19 33.56 19.94
C PRO A 410 22.63 33.33 21.34
N VAL A 411 23.52 33.15 22.31
CA VAL A 411 23.17 32.94 23.73
C VAL A 411 23.85 34.00 24.59
N ALA A 412 23.20 34.42 25.68
CA ALA A 412 23.79 35.36 26.63
C ALA A 412 23.89 34.73 28.03
N TYR A 413 25.01 34.98 28.70
CA TYR A 413 25.35 34.44 30.01
C TYR A 413 25.80 35.52 30.99
N VAL A 414 25.52 35.30 32.27
CA VAL A 414 26.14 36.06 33.38
C VAL A 414 27.40 35.33 33.85
N GLU A 415 28.56 35.93 33.64
CA GLU A 415 29.88 35.42 34.07
C GLU A 415 30.18 35.82 35.53
N SER A 416 31.21 35.24 36.15
CA SER A 416 31.69 35.48 37.54
C SER A 416 30.92 34.69 38.61
N GLY A 417 31.08 33.37 38.61
CA GLY A 417 30.57 32.47 39.66
C GLY A 417 29.09 32.11 39.55
N ILE A 418 28.40 32.55 38.49
CA ILE A 418 27.00 32.20 38.19
C ILE A 418 26.90 31.28 36.96
N HIS A 419 27.52 31.67 35.83
CA HIS A 419 27.57 30.87 34.59
C HIS A 419 26.19 30.37 34.12
N ARG A 420 25.17 31.22 34.21
CA ARG A 420 23.80 30.89 33.78
C ARG A 420 23.40 31.68 32.54
N PRO A 421 22.63 31.06 31.61
CA PRO A 421 22.05 31.76 30.49
C PRO A 421 20.87 32.65 30.93
N PHE A 422 20.56 33.67 30.14
CA PHE A 422 19.30 34.42 30.27
C PHE A 422 18.13 33.60 29.74
N ARG A 423 16.96 33.76 30.37
CA ARG A 423 15.82 32.84 30.21
C ARG A 423 15.03 33.13 28.94
N ASP A 424 14.83 34.40 28.63
CA ASP A 424 14.08 34.87 27.45
C ASP A 424 14.98 35.25 26.26
N PHE A 425 16.18 34.66 26.18
CA PHE A 425 17.18 35.05 25.16
C PHE A 425 16.99 34.35 23.80
N GLU A 426 16.00 33.47 23.65
CA GLU A 426 15.78 32.69 22.44
C GLU A 426 15.23 33.53 21.28
N ASN A 427 16.00 33.62 20.19
CA ASN A 427 15.56 34.18 18.91
C ASN A 427 16.44 33.61 17.80
N GLN A 428 16.14 32.40 17.34
CA GLN A 428 16.96 31.69 16.35
C GLN A 428 16.54 32.02 14.91
N GLU A 429 17.51 32.08 13.99
CA GLU A 429 17.28 32.21 12.55
C GLU A 429 17.68 30.92 11.82
N GLU A 430 16.80 30.37 10.97
CA GLU A 430 17.12 29.21 10.12
C GLU A 430 17.82 29.64 8.82
N VAL A 431 18.96 29.02 8.54
CA VAL A 431 19.76 29.29 7.34
C VAL A 431 19.97 28.04 6.50
N GLN A 432 20.16 28.23 5.19
CA GLN A 432 20.47 27.15 4.24
C GLN A 432 21.93 27.26 3.76
N VAL A 433 22.73 26.24 4.08
CA VAL A 433 24.12 26.08 3.62
C VAL A 433 24.16 25.17 2.40
N ARG A 434 24.79 25.63 1.31
CA ARG A 434 24.92 24.88 0.04
C ARG A 434 26.15 25.31 -0.75
N PHE A 435 26.59 24.49 -1.70
CA PHE A 435 27.64 24.92 -2.63
C PHE A 435 27.11 25.93 -3.66
N PRO A 436 27.93 26.89 -4.12
CA PRO A 436 27.54 27.89 -5.11
C PRO A 436 27.47 27.35 -6.55
N ILE A 437 27.89 26.11 -6.78
CA ILE A 437 27.83 25.44 -8.09
C ILE A 437 27.14 24.07 -7.97
N GLU A 438 26.41 23.67 -9.00
CA GLU A 438 25.67 22.40 -9.01
C GLU A 438 25.79 21.67 -10.37
N LEU A 439 25.78 20.33 -10.34
CA LEU A 439 25.64 19.51 -11.56
C LEU A 439 24.18 19.30 -11.94
N THR A 440 23.89 19.37 -13.24
CA THR A 440 22.65 18.78 -13.77
C THR A 440 22.72 17.25 -13.74
N ASP A 441 21.60 16.60 -14.03
CA ASP A 441 21.62 15.17 -14.36
C ASP A 441 22.48 14.90 -15.60
N VAL A 442 23.08 13.71 -15.63
CA VAL A 442 23.90 13.24 -16.76
C VAL A 442 22.96 12.76 -17.87
N ILE A 443 23.08 13.36 -19.04
CA ILE A 443 22.27 13.04 -20.22
C ILE A 443 23.08 12.10 -21.12
N ALA A 444 22.66 10.84 -21.20
CA ALA A 444 23.23 9.83 -22.10
C ALA A 444 22.14 8.83 -22.53
N LEU A 445 22.43 7.98 -23.53
CA LEU A 445 21.62 6.80 -23.78
C LEU A 445 21.93 5.73 -22.73
N ASN A 446 20.89 5.14 -22.17
CA ASN A 446 20.98 4.07 -21.17
C ASN A 446 21.17 2.67 -21.80
N SER A 447 21.09 2.56 -23.12
CA SER A 447 21.17 1.29 -23.85
C SER A 447 21.87 1.47 -25.21
N LEU A 448 22.93 0.71 -25.43
CA LEU A 448 23.75 0.74 -26.64
C LEU A 448 24.00 -0.68 -27.15
N ALA A 449 23.84 -0.90 -28.46
CA ALA A 449 24.26 -2.14 -29.10
C ALA A 449 25.78 -2.12 -29.38
N PRO A 450 26.42 -3.28 -29.56
CA PRO A 450 27.82 -3.34 -30.01
C PRO A 450 28.05 -2.51 -31.28
N GLY A 451 29.09 -1.69 -31.29
CA GLY A 451 29.41 -0.76 -32.37
C GLY A 451 28.71 0.60 -32.28
N GLU A 452 27.97 0.87 -31.20
CA GLU A 452 27.34 2.17 -30.96
C GLU A 452 28.05 2.97 -29.86
N SER A 453 27.97 4.30 -29.97
CA SER A 453 28.39 5.22 -28.92
C SER A 453 27.31 6.27 -28.63
N THR A 454 27.32 6.82 -27.42
CA THR A 454 26.42 7.88 -26.97
C THR A 454 27.18 9.12 -26.55
N ARG A 455 26.63 10.30 -26.87
CA ARG A 455 27.04 11.57 -26.28
C ARG A 455 26.62 11.59 -24.81
N VAL A 456 27.56 11.95 -23.95
CA VAL A 456 27.36 12.15 -22.51
C VAL A 456 27.45 13.64 -22.24
N ARG A 457 26.36 14.25 -21.76
CA ARG A 457 26.26 15.69 -21.54
C ARG A 457 25.87 16.00 -20.11
N TRP A 458 26.52 16.97 -19.48
CA TRP A 458 26.12 17.50 -18.18
C TRP A 458 26.37 19.01 -18.14
N GLY A 459 25.50 19.71 -17.43
CA GLY A 459 25.60 21.13 -17.17
C GLY A 459 26.20 21.38 -15.80
N ILE A 460 26.98 22.45 -15.69
CA ILE A 460 27.51 22.98 -14.44
C ILE A 460 26.93 24.38 -14.29
N THR A 461 26.10 24.57 -13.28
CA THR A 461 25.35 25.81 -13.07
C THR A 461 25.96 26.60 -11.92
N ASN A 462 26.22 27.88 -12.16
CA ASN A 462 26.58 28.82 -11.11
C ASN A 462 25.32 29.43 -10.50
N LEU A 463 25.12 29.19 -9.20
CA LEU A 463 23.97 29.68 -8.44
C LEU A 463 24.27 30.98 -7.69
N SER A 464 25.52 31.43 -7.68
CA SER A 464 25.99 32.60 -6.94
C SER A 464 26.02 33.87 -7.80
N GLU A 465 26.36 34.99 -7.17
CA GLU A 465 26.55 36.29 -7.81
C GLU A 465 27.99 36.53 -8.32
N GLU A 466 28.89 35.56 -8.13
CA GLU A 466 30.30 35.67 -8.50
C GLU A 466 30.67 34.84 -9.71
N THR A 467 31.73 35.24 -10.42
CA THR A 467 32.26 34.48 -11.55
C THR A 467 33.31 33.47 -11.07
N PHE A 468 33.20 32.21 -11.50
CA PHE A 468 34.22 31.20 -11.25
C PHE A 468 35.19 31.15 -12.43
N ASP A 469 36.46 31.47 -12.19
CA ASP A 469 37.51 31.45 -13.22
C ASP A 469 38.84 30.95 -12.64
N ASP A 470 39.74 30.51 -13.53
CA ASP A 470 41.05 29.98 -13.13
C ASP A 470 42.16 31.05 -13.01
N GLN A 471 41.85 32.30 -13.33
CA GLN A 471 42.77 33.43 -13.20
C GLN A 471 42.83 33.99 -11.77
N MET A 472 41.76 33.82 -10.99
CA MET A 472 41.75 34.10 -9.55
C MET A 472 42.33 32.87 -8.85
N PHE A 473 43.34 33.04 -7.99
CA PHE A 473 43.99 31.94 -7.23
C PHE A 473 43.06 31.23 -6.21
N HIS A 474 41.76 31.48 -6.26
CA HIS A 474 40.70 30.89 -5.44
C HIS A 474 39.44 30.78 -6.31
N ARG A 475 38.60 29.76 -6.03
CA ARG A 475 37.31 29.52 -6.73
C ARG A 475 37.39 29.05 -8.18
N SER A 476 38.43 28.28 -8.53
CA SER A 476 38.41 27.50 -9.77
C SER A 476 37.45 26.30 -9.68
N VAL A 477 36.87 25.92 -10.82
CA VAL A 477 35.94 24.77 -10.95
C VAL A 477 36.48 23.79 -11.98
N GLN A 478 36.32 22.50 -11.70
CA GLN A 478 36.64 21.44 -12.65
C GLN A 478 35.62 20.31 -12.53
N THR A 479 35.40 19.61 -13.64
CA THR A 479 34.56 18.41 -13.68
C THR A 479 35.36 17.22 -14.18
N GLY A 480 35.03 16.04 -13.68
CA GLY A 480 35.68 14.81 -14.09
C GLY A 480 34.70 13.73 -14.51
N VAL A 481 35.15 12.84 -15.38
CA VAL A 481 34.45 11.62 -15.79
C VAL A 481 35.31 10.42 -15.47
N ARG A 482 34.69 9.40 -14.86
CA ARG A 482 35.34 8.14 -14.51
C ARG A 482 34.39 6.95 -14.60
N LEU A 483 34.95 5.77 -14.83
CA LEU A 483 34.21 4.52 -14.73
C LEU A 483 34.14 4.08 -13.25
N LEU A 484 32.95 3.69 -12.81
CA LEU A 484 32.72 3.25 -11.42
C LEU A 484 32.66 1.74 -11.26
N GLY A 485 32.71 1.02 -12.37
CA GLY A 485 32.57 -0.42 -12.42
C GLY A 485 31.44 -0.82 -13.36
N GLY A 486 31.06 -2.08 -13.28
CA GLY A 486 30.18 -2.74 -14.22
C GLY A 486 30.69 -4.13 -14.55
N ASP A 487 29.90 -4.85 -15.33
CA ASP A 487 30.19 -6.22 -15.73
C ASP A 487 30.76 -6.28 -17.15
N VAL A 488 30.77 -5.15 -17.88
CA VAL A 488 31.41 -5.02 -19.19
C VAL A 488 32.92 -4.95 -18.99
N ASP A 489 33.67 -5.73 -19.77
CA ASP A 489 35.13 -5.63 -19.77
C ASP A 489 35.57 -4.26 -20.27
N LEU A 490 36.48 -3.63 -19.55
CA LEU A 490 36.77 -2.21 -19.70
C LEU A 490 37.52 -1.94 -21.02
N ASP A 491 38.21 -2.95 -21.57
CA ASP A 491 38.84 -2.90 -22.89
C ASP A 491 37.83 -2.87 -24.05
N GLN A 492 36.57 -3.21 -23.80
CA GLN A 492 35.45 -3.14 -24.75
C GLN A 492 34.83 -1.75 -24.81
N LEU A 493 35.18 -0.85 -23.88
CA LEU A 493 34.69 0.52 -23.86
C LEU A 493 35.59 1.45 -24.66
N LEU A 494 34.98 2.45 -25.30
CA LEU A 494 35.67 3.53 -26.00
C LEU A 494 35.17 4.86 -25.46
N PHE A 495 36.05 5.62 -24.83
CA PHE A 495 35.74 6.98 -24.39
C PHE A 495 36.44 8.01 -25.28
N PHE A 496 35.74 9.09 -25.55
CA PHE A 496 36.22 10.25 -26.30
C PHE A 496 35.98 11.50 -25.47
N ASP A 497 37.01 12.35 -25.37
CA ASP A 497 36.94 13.59 -24.61
C ASP A 497 36.05 14.67 -25.27
N ASP A 498 36.04 15.88 -24.70
CA ASP A 498 35.27 17.02 -25.21
C ASP A 498 35.76 17.57 -26.55
N THR A 499 36.91 17.09 -27.04
CA THR A 499 37.43 17.34 -28.38
C THR A 499 37.20 16.18 -29.36
N ASP A 500 36.46 15.17 -28.92
CA ASP A 500 36.20 13.90 -29.63
C ASP A 500 37.49 13.06 -29.87
N ALA A 501 38.53 13.27 -29.07
CA ALA A 501 39.76 12.47 -29.13
C ALA A 501 39.65 11.24 -28.22
N PRO A 502 40.09 10.05 -28.68
CA PRO A 502 40.01 8.82 -27.88
C PRO A 502 40.91 8.91 -26.66
N ARG A 503 40.38 8.49 -25.50
CA ARG A 503 41.03 8.54 -24.19
C ARG A 503 40.72 7.26 -23.42
N ASP A 504 41.70 6.73 -22.71
CA ASP A 504 41.52 5.59 -21.82
C ASP A 504 41.19 6.05 -20.40
N LEU A 505 39.94 5.84 -19.97
CA LEU A 505 39.47 6.19 -18.62
C LEU A 505 40.02 5.27 -17.52
N LEU A 506 40.65 4.14 -17.87
CA LEU A 506 41.27 3.23 -16.90
C LEU A 506 42.64 3.74 -16.46
N GLU A 507 43.40 4.28 -17.40
CA GLU A 507 44.72 4.83 -17.12
C GLU A 507 44.62 6.19 -16.43
N GLN A 508 43.72 7.05 -16.90
CA GLN A 508 43.57 8.41 -16.40
C GLN A 508 42.12 8.89 -16.47
N GLU A 509 41.58 9.34 -15.33
CA GLU A 509 40.29 10.03 -15.31
C GLU A 509 40.31 11.27 -16.22
N TYR A 510 39.22 11.50 -16.92
CA TYR A 510 39.08 12.72 -17.71
C TYR A 510 38.77 13.88 -16.75
N ARG A 511 39.49 14.99 -16.88
CA ARG A 511 39.23 16.24 -16.15
C ARG A 511 39.19 17.41 -17.11
N SER A 512 38.19 18.28 -16.94
CA SER A 512 38.03 19.51 -17.69
C SER A 512 37.85 20.68 -16.73
N ALA A 513 38.65 21.72 -16.91
CA ALA A 513 38.53 22.96 -16.17
C ALA A 513 37.39 23.81 -16.75
N VAL A 514 36.56 24.38 -15.87
CA VAL A 514 35.47 25.28 -16.26
C VAL A 514 35.92 26.70 -15.98
N ARG A 515 36.16 27.45 -17.06
CA ARG A 515 36.68 28.82 -17.02
C ARG A 515 35.58 29.83 -17.29
N ASN A 516 35.68 31.00 -16.66
CA ASN A 516 34.77 32.13 -16.81
C ASN A 516 33.28 31.72 -16.75
N LEU A 517 32.87 31.08 -15.66
CA LEU A 517 31.48 30.70 -15.42
C LEU A 517 30.75 31.86 -14.72
N GLU A 518 30.00 32.64 -15.48
CA GLU A 518 29.32 33.85 -15.02
C GLU A 518 28.14 33.53 -14.05
N PRO A 519 27.69 34.51 -13.24
CA PRO A 519 26.52 34.37 -12.37
C PRO A 519 25.29 33.88 -13.14
N GLY A 520 24.66 32.80 -12.67
CA GLY A 520 23.49 32.20 -13.32
C GLY A 520 23.78 31.42 -14.61
N GLU A 521 25.03 31.38 -15.10
CA GLU A 521 25.40 30.63 -16.30
C GLU A 521 25.36 29.13 -16.06
N THR A 522 24.94 28.37 -17.07
CA THR A 522 25.12 26.92 -17.15
C THR A 522 26.09 26.57 -18.27
N ARG A 523 27.27 26.04 -17.92
CA ARG A 523 28.23 25.53 -18.91
C ARG A 523 27.99 24.05 -19.16
N TRP A 524 27.74 23.69 -20.41
CA TRP A 524 27.55 22.30 -20.83
C TRP A 524 28.87 21.69 -21.30
N ILE A 525 29.18 20.52 -20.75
CA ILE A 525 30.28 19.66 -21.23
C ILE A 525 29.67 18.49 -21.99
N GLU A 526 30.27 18.13 -23.12
CA GLU A 526 29.83 17.04 -23.98
C GLU A 526 31.03 16.14 -24.27
N THR A 527 30.92 14.86 -23.94
CA THR A 527 31.90 13.81 -24.24
C THR A 527 31.19 12.65 -24.92
N ARG A 528 31.88 11.57 -25.25
CA ARG A 528 31.26 10.41 -25.87
C ARG A 528 31.81 9.10 -25.32
N ILE A 529 30.94 8.12 -25.12
CA ILE A 529 31.32 6.77 -24.69
C ILE A 529 30.57 5.72 -25.51
N GLY A 530 31.24 4.63 -25.89
CA GLY A 530 30.63 3.57 -26.69
C GLY A 530 31.19 2.18 -26.41
N ILE A 531 30.57 1.20 -27.06
CA ILE A 531 30.89 -0.23 -26.93
C ILE A 531 31.48 -0.71 -28.25
N ARG A 532 32.65 -1.36 -28.22
CA ARG A 532 33.30 -1.92 -29.41
C ARG A 532 32.41 -2.96 -30.10
N ASP A 533 32.50 -3.04 -31.42
CA ASP A 533 31.88 -4.11 -32.20
C ASP A 533 32.79 -5.36 -32.15
N HIS A 534 32.68 -6.15 -31.07
CA HIS A 534 33.48 -7.35 -30.83
C HIS A 534 32.61 -8.54 -30.43
N SER A 535 33.03 -9.77 -30.77
CA SER A 535 32.29 -11.01 -30.45
C SER A 535 32.20 -11.32 -28.96
N ASP A 536 33.13 -10.77 -28.18
CA ASP A 536 33.28 -11.06 -26.75
C ASP A 536 32.42 -10.13 -25.87
N VAL A 537 31.73 -9.17 -26.50
CA VAL A 537 30.77 -8.29 -25.81
C VAL A 537 29.52 -9.10 -25.49
N ILE A 538 29.21 -9.24 -24.21
CA ILE A 538 28.04 -9.98 -23.75
C ILE A 538 26.87 -8.99 -23.61
N ALA A 539 25.76 -9.29 -24.28
CA ALA A 539 24.55 -8.49 -24.17
C ALA A 539 24.05 -8.44 -22.72
N TYR A 540 23.38 -7.35 -22.35
CA TYR A 540 22.79 -7.09 -21.04
C TYR A 540 23.79 -6.84 -19.89
N GLN A 541 25.10 -6.87 -20.17
CA GLN A 541 26.09 -6.29 -19.26
C GLN A 541 25.90 -4.77 -19.17
N ALA A 542 26.29 -4.17 -18.06
CA ALA A 542 26.22 -2.72 -17.89
C ALA A 542 27.51 -2.16 -17.30
N PHE A 543 27.78 -0.88 -17.57
CA PHE A 543 28.82 -0.11 -16.91
C PHE A 543 28.24 1.17 -16.32
N VAL A 544 28.89 1.67 -15.26
CA VAL A 544 28.45 2.86 -14.54
C VAL A 544 29.44 3.98 -14.79
N LEU A 545 28.93 5.07 -15.36
CA LEU A 545 29.67 6.29 -15.60
C LEU A 545 29.44 7.27 -14.46
N GLY A 546 30.51 7.76 -13.83
CA GLY A 546 30.46 8.78 -12.80
C GLY A 546 30.93 10.13 -13.32
N VAL A 547 30.17 11.19 -13.01
CA VAL A 547 30.53 12.60 -13.31
C VAL A 547 30.63 13.38 -12.01
N ASP A 548 31.83 13.82 -11.65
CA ASP A 548 32.04 14.63 -10.44
C ASP A 548 32.31 16.11 -10.74
N LEU A 549 31.98 16.95 -9.76
CA LEU A 549 32.21 18.38 -9.77
C LEU A 549 33.07 18.74 -8.58
N HIS A 550 34.16 19.44 -8.86
CA HIS A 550 35.10 19.90 -7.87
C HIS A 550 35.19 21.42 -7.92
N GLN A 551 35.20 22.02 -6.74
CA GLN A 551 35.36 23.45 -6.53
C GLN A 551 36.56 23.66 -5.61
N GLN A 552 37.35 24.70 -5.86
CA GLN A 552 38.25 25.23 -4.85
C GLN A 552 37.47 25.84 -3.68
N ARG A 553 38.09 25.83 -2.51
CA ARG A 553 37.48 26.37 -1.30
C ARG A 553 37.36 27.90 -1.34
N PRO A 554 36.56 28.50 -0.46
CA PRO A 554 36.39 29.95 -0.42
C PRO A 554 37.74 30.64 -0.09
N GLY A 555 37.89 31.91 -0.48
CA GLY A 555 39.16 32.63 -0.35
C GLY A 555 39.64 32.76 1.10
N SER A 556 38.72 32.79 2.06
CA SER A 556 39.01 32.77 3.49
C SER A 556 39.54 31.44 4.04
N SER A 557 39.51 30.35 3.28
CA SER A 557 39.98 29.04 3.74
C SER A 557 41.50 28.91 3.66
N ASP A 558 42.10 28.29 4.66
CA ASP A 558 43.53 27.92 4.65
C ASP A 558 43.88 26.92 3.53
N ARG A 559 42.86 26.28 2.95
CA ARG A 559 42.97 25.29 1.85
C ARG A 559 42.31 25.80 0.57
N HIS A 560 42.23 27.12 0.38
CA HIS A 560 41.61 27.77 -0.80
C HIS A 560 42.18 27.28 -2.14
N ASP A 561 43.44 26.86 -2.17
CA ASP A 561 44.12 26.33 -3.36
C ASP A 561 43.72 24.88 -3.69
N GLN A 562 43.15 24.14 -2.74
CA GLN A 562 42.77 22.74 -2.88
C GLN A 562 41.33 22.58 -3.37
N TYR A 563 41.16 21.72 -4.38
CA TYR A 563 39.85 21.27 -4.82
C TYR A 563 39.19 20.34 -3.79
N ARG A 564 37.86 20.45 -3.68
CA ARG A 564 37.00 19.48 -3.00
C ARG A 564 35.86 19.08 -3.93
N ARG A 565 35.43 17.82 -3.82
CA ARG A 565 34.25 17.34 -4.56
C ARG A 565 32.98 17.89 -3.91
N VAL A 566 32.24 18.70 -4.66
CA VAL A 566 31.04 19.42 -4.20
C VAL A 566 29.74 18.79 -4.73
N ASP A 567 29.80 18.09 -5.85
CA ASP A 567 28.69 17.31 -6.38
C ASP A 567 29.21 16.07 -7.12
N TYR A 568 28.37 15.05 -7.20
CA TYR A 568 28.70 13.80 -7.86
C TYR A 568 27.46 13.08 -8.40
N ARG A 569 27.40 12.87 -9.71
CA ARG A 569 26.31 12.16 -10.41
C ARG A 569 26.81 10.87 -11.06
N GLN A 570 25.89 9.96 -11.36
CA GLN A 570 26.20 8.74 -12.09
C GLN A 570 25.07 8.39 -13.06
N GLU A 571 25.43 7.68 -14.13
CA GLU A 571 24.49 7.11 -15.09
C GLU A 571 24.93 5.68 -15.45
N THR A 572 23.94 4.79 -15.64
CA THR A 572 24.19 3.38 -16.00
C THR A 572 23.84 3.15 -17.45
N ILE A 573 24.79 2.61 -18.21
CA ILE A 573 24.63 2.31 -19.64
C ILE A 573 24.76 0.80 -19.81
N ARG A 574 23.75 0.19 -20.44
CA ARG A 574 23.68 -1.26 -20.68
C ARG A 574 23.98 -1.60 -22.14
N VAL A 575 24.59 -2.75 -22.35
CA VAL A 575 24.72 -3.40 -23.66
C VAL A 575 23.36 -3.99 -24.06
N SER A 576 22.80 -3.58 -25.19
CA SER A 576 21.58 -4.16 -25.76
C SER A 576 21.89 -5.13 -26.89
N GLU A 577 21.04 -6.14 -27.05
CA GLU A 577 21.05 -7.01 -28.23
C GLU A 577 20.05 -6.52 -29.29
N THR A 578 20.43 -6.59 -30.56
CA THR A 578 19.49 -6.38 -31.67
C THR A 578 18.63 -7.62 -31.87
N TYR A 579 17.32 -7.45 -31.95
CA TYR A 579 16.38 -8.55 -32.15
C TYR A 579 16.73 -9.41 -33.37
N ARG A 580 16.82 -10.74 -33.16
CA ARG A 580 16.99 -11.76 -34.19
C ARG A 580 16.09 -12.95 -33.86
N ARG A 581 15.44 -13.51 -34.88
CA ARG A 581 14.56 -14.67 -34.75
C ARG A 581 15.35 -15.96 -34.95
N ASP A 582 15.32 -16.86 -33.96
CA ASP A 582 15.83 -18.24 -34.11
C ASP A 582 14.69 -19.24 -34.33
N GLU A 583 14.68 -19.98 -35.45
CA GLU A 583 13.62 -20.94 -35.77
C GLU A 583 13.33 -21.97 -34.65
N GLY A 584 14.30 -22.26 -33.77
CA GLY A 584 14.15 -23.14 -32.61
C GLY A 584 13.42 -22.55 -31.39
N SER A 585 13.33 -21.22 -31.29
CA SER A 585 12.74 -20.54 -30.13
C SER A 585 11.21 -20.54 -30.18
N ARG A 586 10.60 -20.80 -29.01
CA ARG A 586 9.15 -20.80 -28.75
C ARG A 586 8.77 -19.78 -27.68
N PHE A 587 9.77 -19.16 -27.04
CA PHE A 587 9.59 -18.10 -26.06
C PHE A 587 10.21 -16.80 -26.56
N LEU A 588 9.46 -15.70 -26.42
CA LEU A 588 9.95 -14.34 -26.59
C LEU A 588 9.96 -13.64 -25.24
N LEU A 589 11.12 -13.20 -24.76
CA LEU A 589 11.26 -12.39 -23.54
C LEU A 589 11.23 -10.91 -23.88
N ILE A 590 10.44 -10.13 -23.14
CA ILE A 590 10.45 -8.66 -23.24
C ILE A 590 11.42 -8.08 -22.20
N ALA A 591 12.61 -7.66 -22.64
CA ALA A 591 13.63 -7.04 -21.79
C ALA A 591 13.43 -5.52 -21.68
N ASN A 592 13.90 -4.91 -20.58
CA ASN A 592 13.89 -3.46 -20.38
C ASN A 592 15.19 -2.97 -19.71
N GLN A 593 15.24 -1.69 -19.30
CA GLN A 593 16.45 -1.06 -18.75
C GLN A 593 17.01 -1.81 -17.53
N LYS A 594 16.16 -2.50 -16.77
CA LYS A 594 16.56 -3.25 -15.58
C LYS A 594 16.92 -4.71 -15.83
N THR A 595 16.73 -5.20 -17.05
CA THR A 595 17.07 -6.59 -17.39
C THR A 595 18.59 -6.71 -17.52
N ASP A 596 19.20 -7.50 -16.65
CA ASP A 596 20.63 -7.76 -16.64
C ASP A 596 21.00 -9.13 -17.24
N VAL A 597 22.30 -9.48 -17.22
CA VAL A 597 22.80 -10.76 -17.75
C VAL A 597 22.23 -11.95 -16.99
N ASP A 598 22.13 -11.83 -15.67
CA ASP A 598 21.68 -12.90 -14.79
C ASP A 598 20.21 -13.21 -15.02
N ASP A 599 19.37 -12.17 -15.20
CA ASP A 599 17.99 -12.29 -15.65
C ASP A 599 17.88 -13.09 -16.95
N ILE A 600 18.62 -12.69 -18.00
CA ILE A 600 18.57 -13.36 -19.30
C ILE A 600 19.02 -14.82 -19.17
N GLN A 601 20.11 -15.09 -18.46
CA GLN A 601 20.59 -16.46 -18.25
C GLN A 601 19.54 -17.32 -17.54
N LYS A 602 18.88 -16.80 -16.51
CA LYS A 602 17.82 -17.51 -15.78
C LYS A 602 16.60 -17.79 -16.66
N TRP A 603 16.14 -16.80 -17.43
CA TRP A 603 15.03 -17.01 -18.37
C TRP A 603 15.40 -17.99 -19.49
N THR A 604 16.65 -17.97 -19.99
CA THR A 604 17.14 -18.94 -20.96
C THR A 604 17.19 -20.35 -20.36
N GLN A 605 17.70 -20.52 -19.13
CA GLN A 605 17.67 -21.81 -18.42
C GLN A 605 16.24 -22.34 -18.24
N LEU A 606 15.29 -21.43 -17.97
CA LEU A 606 13.89 -21.79 -17.85
C LEU A 606 13.30 -22.19 -19.20
N ALA A 607 13.57 -21.46 -20.28
CA ALA A 607 13.16 -21.83 -21.63
C ALA A 607 13.75 -23.20 -22.05
N ASP A 608 15.00 -23.46 -21.69
CA ASP A 608 15.69 -24.74 -21.87
C ASP A 608 15.01 -25.87 -21.10
N TYR A 609 14.57 -25.62 -19.85
CA TYR A 609 13.75 -26.57 -19.08
C TYR A 609 12.47 -26.95 -19.83
N PHE A 610 11.89 -26.01 -20.59
CA PHE A 610 10.72 -26.24 -21.45
C PHE A 610 11.06 -26.74 -22.87
N GLY A 611 12.34 -26.96 -23.16
CA GLY A 611 12.83 -27.53 -24.40
C GLY A 611 12.78 -26.62 -25.60
N SER A 612 13.06 -25.34 -25.39
CA SER A 612 13.03 -24.35 -26.43
C SER A 612 14.04 -23.24 -26.20
N GLY A 613 14.50 -22.62 -27.29
CA GLY A 613 15.24 -21.38 -27.24
C GLY A 613 14.39 -20.19 -26.78
N LEU A 614 15.09 -19.12 -26.40
CA LEU A 614 14.55 -17.85 -25.96
C LEU A 614 15.08 -16.74 -26.87
N ASP A 615 14.19 -16.03 -27.56
CA ASP A 615 14.56 -14.78 -28.23
C ASP A 615 14.20 -13.59 -27.32
N VAL A 616 14.89 -12.45 -27.47
CA VAL A 616 14.69 -11.28 -26.60
C VAL A 616 14.32 -10.03 -27.41
N TRP A 617 13.26 -9.33 -26.98
CA TRP A 617 12.88 -8.01 -27.48
C TRP A 617 13.12 -6.94 -26.42
N ASP A 618 14.04 -6.03 -26.67
CA ASP A 618 14.45 -4.99 -25.71
C ASP A 618 13.63 -3.69 -25.89
N VAL A 619 12.62 -3.48 -25.05
CA VAL A 619 11.77 -2.27 -25.12
C VAL A 619 12.49 -1.01 -24.69
N ALA A 620 13.56 -1.10 -23.90
CA ALA A 620 14.36 0.07 -23.53
C ALA A 620 15.24 0.53 -24.71
N TYR A 621 15.71 -0.41 -25.52
CA TYR A 621 16.45 -0.13 -26.75
C TYR A 621 15.56 0.43 -27.88
N TYR A 622 14.44 -0.25 -28.18
CA TYR A 622 13.55 0.15 -29.28
C TYR A 622 12.59 1.27 -28.92
N GLY A 623 12.22 1.42 -27.65
CA GLY A 623 11.27 2.43 -27.17
C GLY A 623 9.79 2.08 -27.39
N PHE A 624 9.47 0.88 -27.90
CA PHE A 624 8.09 0.44 -28.14
C PHE A 624 7.97 -1.09 -28.11
N LEU A 625 6.71 -1.56 -27.97
CA LEU A 625 6.32 -2.96 -28.14
C LEU A 625 5.10 -3.01 -29.07
N ASP A 626 5.35 -3.20 -30.37
CA ASP A 626 4.32 -3.21 -31.41
C ASP A 626 4.38 -4.53 -32.17
N PHE A 627 3.33 -5.33 -32.03
CA PHE A 627 3.27 -6.66 -32.66
C PHE A 627 2.90 -6.62 -34.14
N VAL A 628 2.23 -5.55 -34.58
CA VAL A 628 1.70 -5.40 -35.95
C VAL A 628 2.76 -4.82 -36.89
N ARG A 629 3.67 -3.99 -36.36
CA ARG A 629 4.76 -3.39 -37.13
C ARG A 629 5.65 -4.46 -37.76
N LYS A 630 6.02 -4.25 -39.02
CA LYS A 630 6.98 -5.10 -39.74
C LYS A 630 8.40 -4.73 -39.36
N ILE A 631 9.20 -5.71 -38.96
CA ILE A 631 10.53 -5.48 -38.36
C ILE A 631 11.63 -6.18 -39.16
N ASP A 632 11.49 -7.48 -39.45
CA ASP A 632 12.48 -8.25 -40.21
C ASP A 632 11.83 -9.01 -41.38
N ARG A 633 12.46 -8.97 -42.56
CA ARG A 633 12.02 -9.64 -43.81
C ARG A 633 10.54 -9.41 -44.16
N ASP A 634 10.03 -8.20 -43.94
CA ASP A 634 8.62 -7.80 -44.12
C ASP A 634 7.59 -8.54 -43.25
N LYS A 635 8.03 -9.25 -42.21
CA LYS A 635 7.16 -9.91 -41.22
C LYS A 635 7.04 -9.10 -39.93
N SER A 636 5.87 -9.18 -39.30
CA SER A 636 5.62 -8.60 -37.98
C SER A 636 5.85 -9.61 -36.85
N LEU A 637 5.94 -9.14 -35.60
CA LEU A 637 6.04 -10.08 -34.46
C LEU A 637 4.81 -11.00 -34.37
N LEU A 638 3.61 -10.53 -34.76
CA LEU A 638 2.42 -11.40 -34.86
C LEU A 638 2.66 -12.62 -35.76
N GLU A 639 3.25 -12.39 -36.93
CA GLU A 639 3.50 -13.44 -37.91
C GLU A 639 4.66 -14.35 -37.51
N GLN A 640 5.71 -13.80 -36.88
CA GLN A 640 6.88 -14.56 -36.47
C GLN A 640 6.65 -15.43 -35.22
N TRP A 641 5.73 -15.01 -34.34
CA TRP A 641 5.43 -15.66 -33.06
C TRP A 641 4.07 -16.36 -33.01
N GLN A 642 3.44 -16.60 -34.16
CA GLN A 642 2.16 -17.30 -34.25
C GLN A 642 2.21 -18.66 -33.53
N GLY A 643 1.29 -18.88 -32.59
CA GLY A 643 1.19 -20.11 -31.81
C GLY A 643 2.25 -20.29 -30.72
N MET A 644 3.05 -19.25 -30.42
CA MET A 644 4.16 -19.29 -29.45
C MET A 644 3.83 -18.53 -28.15
N THR A 645 4.76 -18.48 -27.20
CA THR A 645 4.57 -17.82 -25.90
C THR A 645 5.44 -16.56 -25.76
N VAL A 646 4.86 -15.46 -25.31
CA VAL A 646 5.55 -14.21 -24.96
C VAL A 646 5.60 -14.05 -23.44
N ILE A 647 6.78 -13.80 -22.90
CA ILE A 647 7.06 -13.57 -21.49
C ILE A 647 7.28 -12.07 -21.26
N ILE A 648 6.51 -11.46 -20.38
CA ILE A 648 6.57 -10.03 -20.06
C ILE A 648 6.88 -9.86 -18.57
N PRO A 649 8.17 -9.68 -18.20
CA PRO A 649 8.55 -9.13 -16.91
C PRO A 649 8.04 -7.68 -16.82
N ASN A 650 7.03 -7.46 -15.98
CA ASN A 650 6.30 -6.21 -15.85
C ASN A 650 6.80 -5.37 -14.67
N ASN A 651 8.12 -5.25 -14.52
CA ASN A 651 8.75 -4.34 -13.57
C ASN A 651 8.85 -2.92 -14.15
N TYR A 652 8.91 -1.92 -13.26
CA TYR A 652 9.03 -0.51 -13.67
C TYR A 652 10.46 -0.13 -14.06
N TYR A 653 10.59 0.58 -15.18
CA TYR A 653 11.85 1.15 -15.68
C TYR A 653 11.70 2.63 -16.06
N LEU A 654 12.83 3.33 -16.24
CA LEU A 654 12.87 4.74 -16.62
C LEU A 654 13.11 4.88 -18.12
N THR A 655 12.45 5.88 -18.71
CA THR A 655 12.63 6.31 -20.10
C THR A 655 12.75 7.83 -20.16
N ALA A 656 13.12 8.39 -21.31
CA ALA A 656 13.09 9.84 -21.54
C ALA A 656 11.74 10.51 -21.23
N ALA A 657 10.63 9.77 -21.41
CA ALA A 657 9.28 10.26 -21.13
C ALA A 657 8.83 10.04 -19.67
N GLY A 658 9.67 9.42 -18.84
CA GLY A 658 9.40 9.11 -17.44
C GLY A 658 9.34 7.61 -17.14
N LYS A 659 8.81 7.27 -15.96
CA LYS A 659 8.69 5.90 -15.45
C LYS A 659 7.55 5.15 -16.17
N THR A 660 7.82 3.94 -16.65
CA THR A 660 6.84 3.08 -17.34
C THR A 660 7.07 1.60 -17.05
N ALA A 661 6.25 0.71 -17.63
CA ALA A 661 6.37 -0.75 -17.54
C ALA A 661 6.14 -1.38 -18.91
N ALA A 662 6.65 -2.59 -19.14
CA ALA A 662 6.64 -3.24 -20.45
C ALA A 662 5.21 -3.52 -20.95
N PHE A 663 4.31 -3.99 -20.08
CA PHE A 663 2.93 -4.29 -20.47
C PHE A 663 2.15 -3.04 -20.92
N ASN A 664 2.48 -1.85 -20.38
CA ASN A 664 1.84 -0.59 -20.79
C ASN A 664 2.21 -0.17 -22.21
N GLN A 665 3.32 -0.67 -22.75
CA GLN A 665 3.74 -0.45 -24.13
C GLN A 665 2.93 -1.27 -25.13
N LEU A 666 2.23 -2.32 -24.69
CA LEU A 666 1.39 -3.15 -25.53
C LEU A 666 -0.02 -2.56 -25.64
N ALA A 667 -0.47 -2.26 -26.86
CA ALA A 667 -1.84 -1.84 -27.10
C ALA A 667 -2.83 -2.98 -26.84
N LYS A 668 -3.97 -2.70 -26.20
CA LYS A 668 -4.95 -3.75 -25.86
C LYS A 668 -5.55 -4.44 -27.07
N SER A 669 -5.75 -3.68 -28.15
CA SER A 669 -6.20 -4.22 -29.44
C SER A 669 -5.21 -5.24 -30.00
N GLN A 670 -3.91 -4.95 -29.91
CA GLN A 670 -2.85 -5.84 -30.36
C GLN A 670 -2.71 -7.07 -29.46
N PHE A 671 -2.80 -6.90 -28.14
CA PHE A 671 -2.82 -8.01 -27.19
C PHE A 671 -3.93 -9.02 -27.52
N LEU A 672 -5.16 -8.53 -27.71
CA LEU A 672 -6.30 -9.37 -28.06
C LEU A 672 -6.16 -10.00 -29.44
N GLN A 673 -5.67 -9.25 -30.43
CA GLN A 673 -5.44 -9.77 -31.78
C GLN A 673 -4.38 -10.89 -31.76
N ALA A 674 -3.27 -10.69 -31.06
CA ALA A 674 -2.23 -11.67 -30.87
C ALA A 674 -2.77 -12.97 -30.26
N ALA A 675 -3.56 -12.86 -29.19
CA ALA A 675 -4.09 -14.03 -28.48
C ALA A 675 -5.22 -14.74 -29.25
N ALA A 676 -6.16 -14.00 -29.86
CA ALA A 676 -7.34 -14.58 -30.50
C ALA A 676 -7.12 -15.04 -31.95
N ASP A 677 -6.36 -14.27 -32.74
CA ASP A 677 -6.18 -14.52 -34.18
C ASP A 677 -4.89 -15.30 -34.47
N PHE A 678 -3.81 -15.00 -33.75
CA PHE A 678 -2.50 -15.61 -33.94
C PHE A 678 -2.15 -16.69 -32.91
N ASP A 679 -3.05 -16.96 -31.96
CA ASP A 679 -2.91 -18.03 -30.95
C ASP A 679 -1.63 -17.86 -30.10
N ILE A 680 -1.23 -16.61 -29.85
CA ILE A 680 -0.07 -16.26 -29.02
C ILE A 680 -0.48 -16.32 -27.55
N SER A 681 0.29 -17.03 -26.74
CA SER A 681 0.12 -17.05 -25.29
C SER A 681 0.97 -15.98 -24.60
N PHE A 682 0.47 -15.42 -23.51
CA PHE A 682 1.16 -14.40 -22.71
C PHE A 682 1.38 -14.89 -21.28
N TYR A 683 2.62 -14.79 -20.83
CA TYR A 683 3.01 -14.98 -19.43
C TYR A 683 3.51 -13.64 -18.88
N VAL A 684 2.70 -12.98 -18.06
CA VAL A 684 3.02 -11.67 -17.47
C VAL A 684 3.44 -11.87 -16.03
N VAL A 685 4.60 -11.35 -15.64
CA VAL A 685 5.15 -11.53 -14.29
C VAL A 685 5.54 -10.18 -13.71
N GLY A 686 4.99 -9.77 -12.56
CA GLY A 686 5.38 -8.49 -11.96
C GLY A 686 4.42 -7.88 -10.94
N ASP A 687 4.65 -6.60 -10.65
CA ASP A 687 4.27 -5.92 -9.41
C ASP A 687 2.79 -6.07 -8.97
N SER A 688 2.59 -6.84 -7.90
CA SER A 688 1.33 -7.08 -7.19
C SER A 688 0.65 -5.82 -6.67
N ARG A 689 1.37 -4.71 -6.51
CA ARG A 689 0.87 -3.47 -5.88
C ARG A 689 0.01 -2.63 -6.82
N THR A 690 -0.02 -2.97 -8.11
CA THR A 690 -0.57 -2.10 -9.16
C THR A 690 -1.90 -2.60 -9.73
N GLY A 691 -2.42 -3.71 -9.20
CA GLY A 691 -3.66 -4.34 -9.67
C GLY A 691 -3.47 -4.99 -11.04
N GLY A 692 -2.47 -5.88 -11.16
CA GLY A 692 -2.15 -6.57 -12.41
C GLY A 692 -3.36 -7.34 -12.95
N GLU A 693 -4.16 -7.94 -12.05
CA GLU A 693 -5.40 -8.63 -12.41
C GLU A 693 -6.39 -7.70 -13.14
N GLU A 694 -6.58 -6.47 -12.64
CA GLU A 694 -7.49 -5.49 -13.26
C GLU A 694 -6.95 -5.02 -14.62
N LEU A 695 -5.63 -4.82 -14.73
CA LEU A 695 -4.98 -4.45 -15.99
C LEU A 695 -5.15 -5.54 -17.05
N LEU A 696 -4.96 -6.81 -16.69
CA LEU A 696 -5.14 -7.94 -17.59
C LEU A 696 -6.61 -8.14 -17.96
N ALA A 697 -7.53 -8.07 -16.99
CA ALA A 697 -8.97 -8.15 -17.22
C ALA A 697 -9.47 -7.05 -18.18
N ASN A 698 -9.00 -5.81 -18.00
CA ASN A 698 -9.32 -4.70 -18.90
C ASN A 698 -8.74 -4.90 -20.30
N SER A 699 -7.57 -5.54 -20.42
CA SER A 699 -6.93 -5.85 -21.70
C SER A 699 -7.68 -6.92 -22.48
N LEU A 700 -8.41 -7.79 -21.79
CA LEU A 700 -9.33 -8.73 -22.41
C LEU A 700 -10.61 -8.06 -22.95
N ILE A 701 -10.90 -6.80 -22.64
CA ILE A 701 -12.08 -6.12 -23.20
C ILE A 701 -11.76 -5.62 -24.62
N PRO A 702 -12.51 -6.05 -25.66
CA PRO A 702 -12.24 -5.65 -27.04
C PRO A 702 -12.54 -4.16 -27.29
N ILE A 703 -11.47 -3.37 -27.39
CA ILE A 703 -11.47 -1.94 -27.71
C ILE A 703 -10.92 -1.79 -29.13
N SER A 704 -11.78 -1.92 -30.14
CA SER A 704 -11.40 -1.75 -31.55
C SER A 704 -12.03 -0.48 -32.15
N ALA A 705 -11.25 0.23 -32.97
CA ALA A 705 -11.69 1.40 -33.73
C ALA A 705 -12.43 1.03 -35.03
N GLU A 706 -12.35 -0.23 -35.47
CA GLU A 706 -12.90 -0.68 -36.75
C GLU A 706 -14.43 -0.78 -36.71
N LYS A 707 -15.08 0.25 -37.25
CA LYS A 707 -16.54 0.36 -37.42
C LYS A 707 -17.05 -0.40 -38.65
N SER A 708 -16.62 -1.63 -38.90
CA SER A 708 -17.36 -2.47 -39.86
C SER A 708 -18.55 -3.10 -39.15
N ALA A 709 -19.56 -2.27 -38.85
CA ALA A 709 -20.81 -2.72 -38.26
C ALA A 709 -21.43 -3.78 -39.16
N SER A 710 -21.57 -4.99 -38.61
CA SER A 710 -22.25 -6.11 -39.26
C SER A 710 -23.65 -5.69 -39.75
N GLN A 711 -24.03 -6.13 -40.96
CA GLN A 711 -25.34 -5.83 -41.59
C GLN A 711 -26.58 -6.41 -40.85
N LEU A 712 -26.42 -7.06 -39.70
CA LEU A 712 -27.49 -7.78 -38.99
C LEU A 712 -28.31 -6.85 -38.07
N LYS A 713 -29.49 -6.41 -38.54
CA LYS A 713 -30.34 -5.42 -37.84
C LYS A 713 -31.06 -5.90 -36.57
N THR A 714 -31.03 -7.18 -36.19
CA THR A 714 -31.80 -7.70 -35.04
C THR A 714 -31.08 -8.79 -34.23
N GLU A 715 -31.32 -8.81 -32.91
CA GLU A 715 -30.80 -9.83 -31.96
C GLU A 715 -31.13 -11.26 -32.42
N ARG A 716 -32.36 -11.49 -32.90
CA ARG A 716 -32.81 -12.82 -33.36
C ARG A 716 -32.04 -13.31 -34.59
N ALA A 717 -31.74 -12.41 -35.53
CA ALA A 717 -30.96 -12.75 -36.72
C ALA A 717 -29.51 -13.09 -36.35
N PHE A 718 -28.93 -12.32 -35.42
CA PHE A 718 -27.61 -12.59 -34.87
C PHE A 718 -27.53 -13.94 -34.18
N LEU A 719 -28.41 -14.21 -33.19
CA LEU A 719 -28.44 -15.52 -32.51
C LEU A 719 -28.67 -16.68 -33.49
N LYS A 720 -29.42 -16.48 -34.58
CA LYS A 720 -29.59 -17.49 -35.63
C LYS A 720 -28.29 -17.73 -36.42
N ARG A 721 -27.51 -16.68 -36.70
CA ARG A 721 -26.21 -16.79 -37.37
C ARG A 721 -25.17 -17.45 -36.46
N VAL A 722 -25.07 -17.03 -35.20
CA VAL A 722 -24.18 -17.68 -34.20
C VAL A 722 -24.55 -19.15 -34.03
N ARG A 723 -25.85 -19.51 -33.95
CA ARG A 723 -26.28 -20.92 -33.95
C ARG A 723 -25.88 -21.68 -35.22
N ARG A 724 -25.92 -21.04 -36.38
CA ARG A 724 -25.52 -21.68 -37.65
C ARG A 724 -24.00 -21.88 -37.69
N TRP A 725 -23.24 -20.92 -37.18
CA TRP A 725 -21.79 -21.00 -37.07
C TRP A 725 -21.35 -22.06 -36.06
N SER A 726 -21.88 -22.04 -34.84
CA SER A 726 -21.65 -23.07 -33.83
C SER A 726 -22.01 -24.48 -34.37
N LYS A 727 -23.07 -24.59 -35.18
CA LYS A 727 -23.39 -25.83 -35.89
C LYS A 727 -22.37 -26.23 -36.96
N TYR A 728 -21.80 -25.26 -37.67
CA TYR A 728 -20.76 -25.51 -38.68
C TYR A 728 -19.47 -25.99 -38.02
N VAL A 729 -18.97 -25.26 -37.01
CA VAL A 729 -17.78 -25.64 -36.21
C VAL A 729 -17.97 -27.03 -35.58
N ALA A 730 -19.17 -27.31 -35.07
CA ALA A 730 -19.47 -28.63 -34.50
C ALA A 730 -19.55 -29.77 -35.53
N ALA A 731 -19.81 -29.47 -36.80
CA ALA A 731 -19.99 -30.45 -37.87
C ALA A 731 -18.72 -30.68 -38.70
N SER A 732 -17.89 -29.65 -38.91
CA SER A 732 -16.64 -29.76 -39.66
C SER A 732 -15.60 -30.58 -38.91
N GLY A 733 -15.66 -30.67 -37.57
CA GLY A 733 -14.71 -31.44 -36.76
C GLY A 733 -13.27 -30.91 -36.78
N GLU A 734 -12.95 -30.00 -37.70
CA GLU A 734 -11.72 -29.21 -37.74
C GLU A 734 -11.79 -28.11 -36.67
N VAL A 735 -11.41 -28.49 -35.46
CA VAL A 735 -10.68 -27.59 -34.59
C VAL A 735 -9.23 -28.00 -34.78
N VAL A 736 -8.48 -27.20 -35.55
CA VAL A 736 -7.03 -27.21 -35.83
C VAL A 736 -6.78 -27.15 -37.35
N GLY A 737 -6.39 -25.95 -37.82
CA GLY A 737 -5.56 -25.72 -39.00
C GLY A 737 -5.94 -26.39 -40.33
N GLY A 738 -6.95 -25.86 -41.04
CA GLY A 738 -7.22 -26.24 -42.42
C GLY A 738 -8.14 -25.24 -43.12
N VAL A 739 -7.62 -24.50 -44.10
CA VAL A 739 -8.39 -23.51 -44.87
C VAL A 739 -9.30 -24.23 -45.87
N THR A 740 -10.61 -24.20 -45.65
CA THR A 740 -11.60 -24.52 -46.70
C THR A 740 -12.20 -23.23 -47.26
N SER A 741 -12.38 -23.17 -48.58
CA SER A 741 -12.81 -21.98 -49.33
C SER A 741 -14.24 -21.49 -49.04
N GLY A 742 -15.01 -22.19 -48.19
CA GLY A 742 -16.31 -21.74 -47.67
C GLY A 742 -16.26 -21.20 -46.23
N ALA A 743 -15.09 -21.27 -45.59
CA ALA A 743 -14.88 -20.78 -44.23
C ALA A 743 -14.63 -19.27 -44.18
N SER A 744 -14.11 -18.64 -45.25
CA SER A 744 -13.81 -17.20 -45.30
C SER A 744 -15.07 -16.31 -45.22
N ASP A 745 -16.13 -16.63 -45.97
CA ASP A 745 -17.41 -15.87 -45.94
C ASP A 745 -18.17 -16.02 -44.59
N ILE A 746 -17.82 -17.07 -43.84
CA ILE A 746 -18.33 -17.36 -42.50
C ILE A 746 -17.38 -16.76 -41.43
N ALA A 747 -16.08 -16.68 -41.72
CA ALA A 747 -15.03 -16.10 -40.88
C ALA A 747 -15.13 -14.58 -40.79
N ASP A 748 -15.56 -13.90 -41.87
CA ASP A 748 -15.91 -12.47 -41.89
C ASP A 748 -17.03 -12.11 -40.90
N ALA A 749 -17.81 -13.10 -40.46
CA ALA A 749 -18.82 -12.91 -39.41
C ALA A 749 -18.30 -13.20 -38.00
N SER A 750 -17.04 -13.60 -37.84
CA SER A 750 -16.58 -14.26 -36.61
C SER A 750 -15.40 -13.60 -35.89
N LEU A 751 -14.63 -12.68 -36.47
CA LEU A 751 -13.40 -12.23 -35.79
C LEU A 751 -13.10 -10.71 -35.73
N GLY A 752 -13.94 -9.82 -36.26
CA GLY A 752 -13.71 -8.36 -36.09
C GLY A 752 -14.94 -7.45 -36.00
N ALA A 753 -16.14 -7.97 -36.30
CA ALA A 753 -17.32 -7.12 -36.43
C ALA A 753 -18.02 -6.88 -35.09
N VAL A 754 -18.08 -5.62 -34.67
CA VAL A 754 -19.02 -5.17 -33.63
C VAL A 754 -20.44 -5.38 -34.15
N HIS A 755 -21.27 -6.11 -33.40
CA HIS A 755 -22.68 -6.31 -33.75
C HIS A 755 -23.58 -5.39 -32.94
N GLU A 756 -24.25 -4.45 -33.61
CA GLU A 756 -25.11 -3.46 -32.98
C GLU A 756 -26.60 -3.76 -33.23
N PHE A 757 -27.40 -3.75 -32.16
CA PHE A 757 -28.84 -4.01 -32.20
C PHE A 757 -29.63 -2.86 -31.61
N GLU A 758 -30.59 -2.32 -32.35
CA GLU A 758 -31.55 -1.36 -31.79
C GLU A 758 -32.66 -2.07 -31.00
N ILE A 759 -32.81 -1.72 -29.72
CA ILE A 759 -33.81 -2.30 -28.82
C ILE A 759 -35.03 -1.39 -28.73
N ASN A 760 -36.16 -1.93 -29.17
CA ASN A 760 -37.46 -1.27 -29.16
C ASN A 760 -38.45 -2.04 -28.29
N LYS A 761 -39.31 -1.35 -27.54
CA LYS A 761 -40.35 -1.98 -26.69
C LYS A 761 -41.69 -1.30 -26.84
N ARG A 762 -42.76 -2.10 -26.70
CA ARG A 762 -44.14 -1.62 -26.65
C ARG A 762 -44.54 -1.39 -25.20
N THR A 763 -44.92 -0.17 -24.83
CA THR A 763 -45.30 0.22 -23.46
C THR A 763 -46.66 0.93 -23.42
N LEU A 764 -47.39 0.76 -22.30
CA LEU A 764 -48.75 1.29 -22.11
C LEU A 764 -48.80 2.74 -21.60
N LEU A 765 -47.79 3.25 -20.88
CA LEU A 765 -47.73 4.65 -20.42
C LEU A 765 -46.33 5.15 -19.99
N PHE A 766 -45.44 4.26 -19.51
CA PHE A 766 -44.16 4.67 -18.91
C PHE A 766 -42.94 4.32 -19.77
N GLN A 767 -41.94 5.19 -19.74
CA GLN A 767 -40.63 4.97 -20.36
C GLN A 767 -39.83 3.93 -19.56
N PRO A 768 -39.28 2.88 -20.20
CA PRO A 768 -38.47 1.88 -19.52
C PRO A 768 -37.23 2.50 -18.89
N LYS A 769 -36.96 2.19 -17.61
CA LYS A 769 -35.76 2.65 -16.90
C LYS A 769 -34.49 2.01 -17.49
N PRO A 770 -33.30 2.64 -17.37
CA PRO A 770 -32.03 2.08 -17.83
C PRO A 770 -31.74 0.64 -17.33
N LYS A 771 -32.11 0.35 -16.08
CA LYS A 771 -31.99 -1.00 -15.48
C LYS A 771 -32.65 -2.11 -16.29
N TRP A 772 -33.70 -1.79 -17.05
CA TRP A 772 -34.36 -2.78 -17.91
C TRP A 772 -33.49 -3.16 -19.12
N LEU A 773 -32.81 -2.19 -19.74
CA LEU A 773 -31.90 -2.46 -20.86
C LEU A 773 -30.67 -3.25 -20.40
N GLU A 774 -30.15 -2.94 -19.20
CA GLU A 774 -29.10 -3.73 -18.56
C GLU A 774 -29.55 -5.19 -18.34
N GLN A 775 -30.79 -5.40 -17.88
CA GLN A 775 -31.33 -6.75 -17.71
C GLN A 775 -31.46 -7.48 -19.06
N GLU A 776 -31.88 -6.80 -20.12
CA GLU A 776 -31.94 -7.39 -21.47
C GLU A 776 -30.54 -7.73 -22.00
N ALA A 777 -29.52 -6.90 -21.72
CA ALA A 777 -28.13 -7.19 -22.02
C ALA A 777 -27.66 -8.46 -21.27
N ARG A 778 -27.96 -8.57 -19.97
CA ARG A 778 -27.69 -9.79 -19.19
C ARG A 778 -28.45 -11.01 -19.72
N ASP A 779 -29.69 -10.84 -20.19
CA ASP A 779 -30.47 -11.90 -20.83
C ASP A 779 -29.82 -12.35 -22.15
N LEU A 780 -29.33 -11.41 -22.98
CA LEU A 780 -28.60 -11.70 -24.21
C LEU A 780 -27.29 -12.43 -23.92
N GLN A 781 -26.53 -12.01 -22.90
CA GLN A 781 -25.31 -12.69 -22.48
C GLN A 781 -25.59 -14.14 -22.08
N ARG A 782 -26.64 -14.35 -21.27
CA ARG A 782 -27.12 -15.69 -20.90
C ARG A 782 -27.62 -16.50 -22.10
N LYS A 783 -28.10 -15.88 -23.18
CA LYS A 783 -28.48 -16.57 -24.44
C LYS A 783 -27.23 -16.95 -25.24
N LEU A 784 -26.23 -16.07 -25.33
CA LEU A 784 -24.98 -16.31 -26.06
C LEU A 784 -24.18 -17.45 -25.43
N LYS A 785 -23.96 -17.41 -24.12
CA LYS A 785 -23.33 -18.52 -23.37
C LYS A 785 -24.00 -19.87 -23.62
N LYS A 786 -25.32 -19.90 -23.86
CA LYS A 786 -26.04 -21.14 -24.16
C LYS A 786 -25.83 -21.62 -25.59
N VAL A 787 -25.74 -20.69 -26.53
CA VAL A 787 -25.63 -20.98 -27.97
C VAL A 787 -24.19 -21.24 -28.38
N ASP A 788 -23.25 -20.58 -27.73
CA ASP A 788 -21.85 -20.52 -28.11
C ASP A 788 -20.95 -20.50 -26.86
N PRO A 789 -20.82 -21.65 -26.17
CA PRO A 789 -20.25 -21.71 -24.83
C PRO A 789 -18.71 -21.64 -24.76
N LEU A 790 -18.00 -21.89 -25.86
CA LEU A 790 -16.52 -21.83 -25.93
C LEU A 790 -15.98 -20.41 -26.15
N HIS A 791 -16.84 -19.48 -26.54
CA HIS A 791 -16.45 -18.12 -26.88
C HIS A 791 -17.03 -17.14 -25.88
N ARG A 792 -16.22 -16.16 -25.48
CA ARG A 792 -16.61 -15.14 -24.52
C ARG A 792 -17.11 -13.91 -25.27
N TRP A 793 -18.26 -13.40 -24.83
CA TRP A 793 -18.91 -12.23 -25.41
C TRP A 793 -18.97 -11.12 -24.38
N VAL A 794 -18.64 -9.90 -24.78
CA VAL A 794 -18.82 -8.66 -24.02
C VAL A 794 -19.99 -7.90 -24.63
N ILE A 795 -20.94 -7.48 -23.80
CA ILE A 795 -22.13 -6.76 -24.23
C ILE A 795 -22.10 -5.34 -23.67
N VAL A 796 -22.08 -4.36 -24.55
CA VAL A 796 -22.16 -2.94 -24.19
C VAL A 796 -23.60 -2.46 -24.40
N HIS A 797 -24.23 -1.92 -23.35
CA HIS A 797 -25.58 -1.39 -23.45
C HIS A 797 -25.59 0.15 -23.41
N ARG A 798 -26.18 0.77 -24.42
CA ARG A 798 -26.34 2.23 -24.55
C ARG A 798 -27.80 2.59 -24.41
N TYR A 799 -28.17 3.22 -23.31
CA TYR A 799 -29.52 3.73 -23.13
C TYR A 799 -29.69 5.04 -23.91
N ASP A 800 -30.55 5.01 -24.92
CA ASP A 800 -30.88 6.14 -25.78
C ASP A 800 -32.33 6.00 -26.22
N THR A 801 -33.19 6.83 -25.66
CA THR A 801 -34.62 6.71 -25.87
C THR A 801 -35.13 7.43 -27.11
N GLY A 802 -34.28 8.22 -27.78
CA GLY A 802 -34.68 9.07 -28.91
C GLY A 802 -35.95 9.90 -28.67
N ASP A 803 -36.41 10.57 -29.73
CA ASP A 803 -37.64 11.39 -29.74
C ASP A 803 -38.78 10.69 -30.51
N THR A 804 -38.96 9.38 -30.32
CA THR A 804 -39.90 8.59 -31.14
C THR A 804 -41.12 8.13 -30.35
N ASP A 805 -42.22 8.89 -30.47
CA ASP A 805 -43.59 8.43 -30.21
C ASP A 805 -44.32 8.29 -31.56
N THR A 806 -44.07 7.20 -32.29
CA THR A 806 -44.59 7.03 -33.67
C THR A 806 -45.85 6.17 -33.75
N SER A 807 -46.78 6.22 -32.80
CA SER A 807 -48.04 5.47 -32.94
C SER A 807 -49.23 6.06 -32.19
N TRP A 808 -50.35 6.20 -32.91
CA TRP A 808 -51.65 6.61 -32.38
C TRP A 808 -52.39 5.38 -31.79
N GLY A 809 -52.64 5.38 -30.48
CA GLY A 809 -53.32 4.30 -29.73
C GLY A 809 -52.72 4.01 -28.34
N PHE A 810 -53.40 3.19 -27.52
CA PHE A 810 -53.04 2.83 -26.12
C PHE A 810 -51.66 2.16 -25.93
N PHE A 811 -50.94 1.82 -27.01
CA PHE A 811 -49.62 1.21 -26.94
C PHE A 811 -48.63 1.99 -27.80
N ARG A 812 -47.57 2.52 -27.20
CA ARG A 812 -46.50 3.22 -27.93
C ARG A 812 -45.28 2.30 -28.11
N LYS A 813 -44.75 2.23 -29.34
CA LYS A 813 -43.47 1.55 -29.63
C LYS A 813 -42.37 2.59 -29.42
N ARG A 814 -41.54 2.41 -28.39
CA ARG A 814 -40.47 3.34 -28.01
C ARG A 814 -39.11 2.70 -28.23
N LYS A 815 -38.18 3.48 -28.78
CA LYS A 815 -36.75 3.16 -28.76
C LYS A 815 -36.26 3.26 -27.32
N ILE A 816 -35.55 2.25 -26.85
CA ILE A 816 -34.97 2.24 -25.49
C ILE A 816 -33.47 2.54 -25.55
N GLY A 817 -32.81 2.02 -26.56
CA GLY A 817 -31.36 2.12 -26.70
C GLY A 817 -30.82 1.06 -27.64
N LYS A 818 -29.52 0.79 -27.49
CA LYS A 818 -28.77 -0.14 -28.34
C LYS A 818 -27.95 -1.12 -27.51
N LEU A 819 -27.76 -2.31 -28.05
CA LEU A 819 -26.82 -3.31 -27.52
C LEU A 819 -25.74 -3.55 -28.55
N GLU A 820 -24.48 -3.45 -28.14
CA GLU A 820 -23.32 -3.87 -28.93
C GLU A 820 -22.80 -5.18 -28.37
N VAL A 821 -22.52 -6.15 -29.25
CA VAL A 821 -21.93 -7.44 -28.89
C VAL A 821 -20.56 -7.55 -29.53
N ARG A 822 -19.55 -7.82 -28.70
CA ARG A 822 -18.14 -7.95 -29.08
C ARG A 822 -17.59 -9.27 -28.55
N ARG A 823 -16.68 -9.88 -29.29
CA ARG A 823 -16.00 -11.13 -28.89
C ARG A 823 -14.67 -10.81 -28.21
N THR A 824 -14.35 -11.54 -27.13
CA THR A 824 -13.06 -11.47 -26.42
C THR A 824 -12.31 -12.81 -26.58
N LEU A 825 -11.21 -13.03 -25.84
CA LEU A 825 -10.40 -14.23 -25.87
C LEU A 825 -11.26 -15.49 -25.66
N ASP A 826 -11.02 -16.48 -26.52
CA ASP A 826 -11.76 -17.73 -26.56
C ASP A 826 -11.17 -18.74 -25.57
N SER A 827 -11.97 -19.68 -25.04
CA SER A 827 -11.42 -20.70 -24.13
C SER A 827 -10.53 -21.75 -24.83
N SER A 828 -10.45 -21.70 -26.17
CA SER A 828 -9.75 -22.67 -27.00
C SER A 828 -8.53 -22.12 -27.73
N LYS A 829 -8.24 -20.82 -27.64
CA LYS A 829 -7.15 -20.16 -28.37
C LYS A 829 -6.48 -19.11 -27.51
N GLY A 830 -5.15 -19.07 -27.54
CA GLY A 830 -4.33 -18.20 -26.71
C GLY A 830 -4.55 -18.45 -25.22
N SER A 831 -3.57 -18.10 -24.42
CA SER A 831 -3.77 -18.07 -22.97
C SER A 831 -3.06 -16.86 -22.38
N ALA A 832 -3.63 -16.29 -21.34
CA ALA A 832 -3.00 -15.24 -20.59
C ALA A 832 -2.90 -15.69 -19.13
N VAL A 833 -1.69 -15.67 -18.61
CA VAL A 833 -1.39 -15.97 -17.21
C VAL A 833 -0.67 -14.74 -16.65
N LEU A 834 -1.13 -14.30 -15.48
CA LEU A 834 -0.47 -13.30 -14.66
C LEU A 834 0.13 -13.99 -13.45
N PHE A 835 1.37 -13.67 -13.10
CA PHE A 835 1.95 -13.99 -11.81
C PHE A 835 2.36 -12.69 -11.10
N GLU A 836 1.60 -12.33 -10.07
CA GLU A 836 1.85 -11.19 -9.21
C GLU A 836 2.97 -11.54 -8.22
N ALA A 837 4.10 -10.87 -8.37
CA ALA A 837 5.28 -10.98 -7.53
C ALA A 837 5.83 -9.58 -7.23
N ASP A 838 6.48 -9.39 -6.08
CA ASP A 838 7.12 -8.11 -5.78
C ASP A 838 8.22 -7.82 -6.81
N ALA A 839 8.37 -6.58 -7.24
CA ALA A 839 9.27 -6.20 -8.34
C ALA A 839 10.75 -6.51 -8.08
N ILE A 840 11.14 -6.77 -6.83
CA ILE A 840 12.48 -7.20 -6.42
C ILE A 840 12.66 -8.70 -6.67
N ASP A 841 11.58 -9.48 -6.52
CA ASP A 841 11.60 -10.95 -6.58
C ASP A 841 11.51 -11.46 -8.02
N VAL A 842 11.03 -10.66 -8.97
CA VAL A 842 10.89 -11.07 -10.39
C VAL A 842 12.24 -11.45 -11.04
N ALA A 843 13.33 -10.89 -10.53
CA ALA A 843 14.71 -11.15 -10.95
C ALA A 843 15.43 -12.20 -10.07
N ASP A 844 14.82 -12.65 -8.97
CA ASP A 844 15.43 -13.58 -8.02
C ASP A 844 15.53 -14.99 -8.63
N GLN A 845 16.67 -15.64 -8.42
CA GLN A 845 16.91 -17.02 -8.84
C GLN A 845 15.90 -17.98 -8.20
N ASP A 846 15.57 -17.77 -6.92
CA ASP A 846 14.63 -18.62 -6.19
C ASP A 846 13.22 -18.50 -6.77
N PHE A 847 12.86 -17.31 -7.24
CA PHE A 847 11.59 -17.05 -7.90
C PHE A 847 11.53 -17.64 -9.31
N ILE A 848 12.52 -17.36 -10.18
CA ILE A 848 12.49 -17.81 -11.58
C ILE A 848 12.48 -19.36 -11.64
N ASN A 849 13.21 -20.02 -10.74
CA ASN A 849 13.24 -21.48 -10.66
C ASN A 849 12.16 -22.10 -9.76
N SER A 850 11.31 -21.28 -9.14
CA SER A 850 10.23 -21.74 -8.27
C SER A 850 9.25 -22.66 -9.00
N GLU A 851 8.63 -23.58 -8.24
CA GLU A 851 7.60 -24.47 -8.78
C GLU A 851 6.38 -23.66 -9.25
N GLN A 852 6.08 -22.53 -8.61
CA GLN A 852 4.99 -21.63 -8.97
C GLN A 852 5.23 -20.94 -10.32
N ASN A 853 6.44 -20.43 -10.57
CA ASN A 853 6.78 -19.79 -11.85
C ASN A 853 6.76 -20.80 -13.01
N LYS A 854 7.34 -22.00 -12.79
CA LYS A 854 7.29 -23.12 -13.75
C LYS A 854 5.86 -23.54 -14.06
N HIS A 855 5.03 -23.71 -13.02
CA HIS A 855 3.62 -24.04 -13.17
C HIS A 855 2.85 -22.96 -13.95
N GLY A 856 3.14 -21.68 -13.71
CA GLY A 856 2.54 -20.57 -14.45
C GLY A 856 2.87 -20.58 -15.94
N ILE A 857 4.11 -20.91 -16.31
CA ILE A 857 4.49 -21.08 -17.71
C ILE A 857 3.80 -22.31 -18.31
N PHE A 858 3.73 -23.44 -17.59
CA PHE A 858 2.95 -24.60 -18.04
C PHE A 858 1.47 -24.26 -18.26
N LEU A 859 0.87 -23.38 -17.46
CA LEU A 859 -0.49 -22.90 -17.72
C LEU A 859 -0.57 -22.05 -19.00
N ALA A 860 0.41 -21.17 -19.23
CA ALA A 860 0.50 -20.31 -20.41
C ALA A 860 0.86 -21.05 -21.70
N LEU A 861 1.45 -22.24 -21.63
CA LEU A 861 1.75 -23.03 -22.80
C LEU A 861 0.47 -23.41 -23.55
N LYS A 862 0.58 -23.54 -24.87
CA LYS A 862 -0.51 -24.06 -25.69
C LYS A 862 -0.79 -25.52 -25.34
N PHE A 863 -2.06 -25.93 -25.32
CA PHE A 863 -2.45 -27.29 -24.89
C PHE A 863 -1.78 -28.38 -25.74
N GLU A 864 -1.70 -28.16 -27.06
CA GLU A 864 -1.03 -29.05 -28.00
C GLU A 864 0.44 -29.23 -27.64
N ASP A 865 1.14 -28.16 -27.26
CA ASP A 865 2.53 -28.24 -26.83
C ASP A 865 2.69 -28.96 -25.48
N LYS A 866 1.72 -28.82 -24.57
CA LYS A 866 1.69 -29.58 -23.30
C LYS A 866 1.58 -31.08 -23.59
N VAL A 867 0.64 -31.46 -24.47
CA VAL A 867 0.42 -32.85 -24.86
C VAL A 867 1.62 -33.42 -25.61
N ASP A 868 2.20 -32.70 -26.55
CA ASP A 868 3.36 -33.17 -27.30
C ASP A 868 4.59 -33.35 -26.39
N ARG A 869 4.82 -32.44 -25.43
CA ARG A 869 5.86 -32.61 -24.39
C ARG A 869 5.57 -33.79 -23.48
N PHE A 870 4.32 -33.98 -23.06
CA PHE A 870 3.92 -35.10 -22.19
C PHE A 870 4.15 -36.44 -22.89
N ILE A 871 3.77 -36.53 -24.15
CA ILE A 871 3.94 -37.75 -24.91
C ILE A 871 5.43 -38.06 -25.10
N ARG A 872 6.27 -37.08 -25.46
CA ARG A 872 7.73 -37.27 -25.55
C ARG A 872 8.35 -37.73 -24.24
N LEU A 873 7.95 -37.10 -23.12
CA LEU A 873 8.41 -37.49 -21.79
C LEU A 873 8.07 -38.96 -21.49
N VAL A 874 6.87 -39.41 -21.85
CA VAL A 874 6.40 -40.79 -21.62
C VAL A 874 7.02 -41.80 -22.60
N SER A 875 7.22 -41.41 -23.87
CA SER A 875 7.64 -42.34 -24.93
C SER A 875 9.15 -42.46 -25.09
N GLU A 876 9.88 -41.36 -24.93
CA GLU A 876 11.31 -41.26 -25.28
C GLU A 876 12.21 -41.08 -24.04
N ARG A 877 11.65 -40.79 -22.85
CA ARG A 877 12.41 -40.34 -21.65
C ARG A 877 13.33 -39.15 -21.89
N THR A 878 13.08 -38.46 -23.00
CA THR A 878 13.70 -37.21 -23.37
C THR A 878 12.67 -36.12 -23.16
N PHE A 879 13.14 -35.03 -22.59
CA PHE A 879 12.49 -33.74 -22.75
C PHE A 879 13.40 -33.00 -23.74
N PRO A 880 12.89 -32.46 -24.86
CA PRO A 880 13.75 -31.69 -25.75
C PRO A 880 14.45 -30.62 -24.89
N ARG A 881 15.75 -30.43 -25.04
CA ARG A 881 16.51 -29.34 -24.39
C ARG A 881 17.36 -28.72 -25.48
N PHE A 882 17.43 -27.40 -25.53
CA PHE A 882 18.00 -26.69 -26.68
C PHE A 882 19.54 -26.58 -26.60
N ASN A 883 20.13 -26.68 -25.41
CA ASN A 883 21.56 -26.50 -25.19
C ASN A 883 22.37 -27.82 -25.17
N GLU A 884 23.43 -27.90 -25.99
CA GLU A 884 24.37 -29.03 -26.12
C GLU A 884 25.19 -29.33 -24.84
N ASN A 885 25.31 -28.37 -23.93
CA ASN A 885 26.12 -28.53 -22.70
C ASN A 885 25.42 -29.36 -21.60
N TYR A 886 24.11 -29.55 -21.69
CA TYR A 886 23.41 -30.55 -20.90
C TYR A 886 23.49 -31.86 -21.65
N ILE A 887 24.38 -32.74 -21.22
CA ILE A 887 24.53 -34.12 -21.71
C ILE A 887 23.14 -34.70 -22.01
N ASP A 888 22.95 -35.23 -23.22
CA ASP A 888 21.82 -36.07 -23.67
C ASP A 888 21.73 -37.35 -22.80
N ARG A 889 21.58 -37.18 -21.49
CA ARG A 889 21.32 -38.26 -20.56
C ARG A 889 19.81 -38.43 -20.46
N PRO A 890 19.29 -39.66 -20.52
CA PRO A 890 17.91 -39.90 -20.18
C PRO A 890 17.62 -39.33 -18.78
N LEU A 891 16.46 -38.69 -18.63
CA LEU A 891 16.04 -38.12 -17.34
C LEU A 891 15.96 -39.22 -16.28
N THR A 892 16.35 -38.89 -15.04
CA THR A 892 16.16 -39.79 -13.90
C THR A 892 14.67 -39.97 -13.62
N ASP A 893 14.29 -41.06 -12.95
CA ASP A 893 12.89 -41.28 -12.59
C ASP A 893 12.32 -40.13 -11.74
N GLU A 894 13.13 -39.52 -10.86
CA GLU A 894 12.75 -38.35 -10.06
C GLU A 894 12.49 -37.10 -10.92
N GLU A 895 13.35 -36.82 -11.90
CA GLU A 895 13.18 -35.70 -12.85
C GLU A 895 11.92 -35.90 -13.70
N ILE A 896 11.67 -37.13 -14.15
CA ILE A 896 10.47 -37.50 -14.91
C ILE A 896 9.22 -37.28 -14.06
N HIS A 897 9.22 -37.72 -12.80
CA HIS A 897 8.08 -37.52 -11.91
C HIS A 897 7.79 -36.04 -11.68
N LYS A 898 8.81 -35.23 -11.37
CA LYS A 898 8.61 -33.79 -11.10
C LYS A 898 8.02 -33.04 -12.30
N ILE A 899 8.67 -33.12 -13.46
CA ILE A 899 8.22 -32.48 -14.70
C ILE A 899 6.85 -33.05 -15.12
N GLY A 900 6.68 -34.37 -14.98
CA GLY A 900 5.48 -35.09 -15.34
C GLY A 900 4.26 -34.67 -14.53
N HIS A 901 4.39 -34.50 -13.22
CA HIS A 901 3.27 -34.06 -12.37
C HIS A 901 2.84 -32.62 -12.69
N GLU A 902 3.77 -31.67 -12.86
CA GLU A 902 3.45 -30.28 -13.26
C GLU A 902 2.70 -30.25 -14.61
N LEU A 903 3.16 -31.06 -15.56
CA LEU A 903 2.55 -31.16 -16.87
C LEU A 903 1.17 -31.82 -16.83
N ILE A 904 1.00 -32.89 -16.05
CA ILE A 904 -0.30 -33.53 -15.81
C ILE A 904 -1.28 -32.54 -15.20
N ASP A 905 -0.87 -31.80 -14.16
CA ASP A 905 -1.73 -30.85 -13.48
C ASP A 905 -2.20 -29.74 -14.44
N SER A 906 -1.31 -29.19 -15.26
CA SER A 906 -1.69 -28.19 -16.28
C SER A 906 -2.63 -28.73 -17.36
N ILE A 907 -2.44 -29.98 -17.81
CA ILE A 907 -3.35 -30.66 -18.77
C ILE A 907 -4.71 -30.91 -18.12
N LEU A 908 -4.75 -31.34 -16.86
CA LEU A 908 -5.98 -31.61 -16.12
C LEU A 908 -6.78 -30.33 -15.86
N VAL A 909 -6.11 -29.22 -15.55
CA VAL A 909 -6.72 -27.88 -15.45
C VAL A 909 -7.44 -27.51 -16.76
N ASP A 910 -6.78 -27.71 -17.89
CA ASP A 910 -7.35 -27.42 -19.21
C ASP A 910 -8.58 -28.30 -19.53
N ILE A 911 -8.49 -29.60 -19.24
CA ILE A 911 -9.61 -30.55 -19.45
C ILE A 911 -10.77 -30.27 -18.50
N TYR A 912 -10.49 -29.90 -17.24
CA TYR A 912 -11.49 -29.55 -16.25
C TYR A 912 -12.31 -28.33 -16.71
N ASN A 913 -11.64 -27.28 -17.19
CA ASN A 913 -12.30 -26.08 -17.70
C ASN A 913 -13.24 -26.40 -18.88
N GLU A 914 -12.81 -27.22 -19.84
CA GLU A 914 -13.69 -27.70 -20.93
C GLU A 914 -14.88 -28.50 -20.42
N GLN A 915 -14.65 -29.40 -19.46
CA GLN A 915 -15.70 -30.22 -18.87
C GLN A 915 -16.77 -29.36 -18.19
N GLN A 916 -16.36 -28.36 -17.41
CA GLN A 916 -17.29 -27.43 -16.75
C GLN A 916 -18.15 -26.69 -17.77
N VAL A 917 -17.55 -26.23 -18.87
CA VAL A 917 -18.28 -25.60 -19.99
C VAL A 917 -19.28 -26.58 -20.61
N ALA A 918 -18.88 -27.83 -20.88
CA ALA A 918 -19.75 -28.85 -21.47
C ALA A 918 -20.94 -29.23 -20.56
N ARG A 919 -20.73 -29.26 -19.24
CA ARG A 919 -21.76 -29.60 -18.24
C ARG A 919 -22.78 -28.48 -18.03
N THR A 920 -22.32 -27.24 -18.03
CA THR A 920 -23.18 -26.05 -17.79
C THR A 920 -23.94 -25.61 -19.05
N SER A 921 -23.50 -26.06 -20.23
CA SER A 921 -24.11 -25.74 -21.52
C SER A 921 -25.55 -26.25 -21.68
N ARG A 922 -26.47 -25.38 -22.14
CA ARG A 922 -27.90 -25.73 -22.28
C ARG A 922 -28.23 -26.47 -23.58
N THR A 923 -27.40 -26.37 -24.62
CA THR A 923 -27.59 -27.04 -25.90
C THR A 923 -26.26 -27.61 -26.39
N TRP A 924 -26.23 -28.89 -26.74
CA TRP A 924 -25.05 -29.58 -27.31
C TRP A 924 -25.05 -29.62 -28.84
N ALA A 925 -25.95 -28.87 -29.49
CA ALA A 925 -26.23 -29.00 -30.92
C ALA A 925 -26.50 -30.46 -31.35
N ILE A 926 -26.41 -30.76 -32.65
CA ILE A 926 -26.58 -32.11 -33.22
C ILE A 926 -25.30 -32.95 -33.00
N GLY A 927 -24.14 -32.31 -32.74
CA GLY A 927 -22.83 -32.96 -32.53
C GLY A 927 -22.56 -33.50 -31.12
N GLY A 928 -23.46 -33.29 -30.17
CA GLY A 928 -23.33 -33.83 -28.81
C GLY A 928 -22.21 -33.15 -27.99
N VAL A 929 -21.60 -33.89 -27.06
CA VAL A 929 -20.53 -33.38 -26.18
C VAL A 929 -19.22 -33.10 -26.92
N ARG A 930 -18.98 -33.80 -28.05
CA ARG A 930 -17.72 -33.75 -28.81
C ARG A 930 -17.20 -32.34 -29.10
N PRO A 931 -17.95 -31.41 -29.70
CA PRO A 931 -17.45 -30.07 -30.03
C PRO A 931 -17.13 -29.19 -28.82
N LEU A 932 -17.56 -29.56 -27.61
CA LEU A 932 -17.32 -28.79 -26.38
C LEU A 932 -16.09 -29.27 -25.59
N MET A 933 -15.40 -30.29 -26.09
CA MET A 933 -14.23 -30.90 -25.46
C MET A 933 -13.05 -31.01 -26.45
N PRO A 934 -12.65 -29.92 -27.15
CA PRO A 934 -11.62 -29.99 -28.20
C PRO A 934 -10.25 -30.45 -27.68
N LYS A 935 -9.79 -30.00 -26.51
CA LYS A 935 -8.51 -30.43 -25.91
C LYS A 935 -8.53 -31.91 -25.53
N LEU A 936 -9.61 -32.41 -24.94
CA LEU A 936 -9.75 -33.86 -24.68
C LEU A 936 -9.80 -34.69 -25.98
N ASN A 937 -10.42 -34.15 -27.04
CA ASN A 937 -10.40 -34.82 -28.34
C ASN A 937 -9.00 -34.85 -28.93
N TYR A 938 -8.26 -33.74 -28.86
CA TYR A 938 -6.88 -33.65 -29.31
C TYR A 938 -6.01 -34.65 -28.57
N LEU A 939 -6.08 -34.72 -27.23
CA LEU A 939 -5.34 -35.72 -26.45
C LEU A 939 -5.67 -37.15 -26.90
N ALA A 940 -6.95 -37.47 -27.09
CA ALA A 940 -7.38 -38.79 -27.54
C ALA A 940 -6.90 -39.11 -28.97
N GLU A 941 -6.92 -38.14 -29.88
CA GLU A 941 -6.55 -38.33 -31.28
C GLU A 941 -5.03 -38.34 -31.46
N ARG A 942 -4.30 -37.49 -30.73
CA ARG A 942 -2.83 -37.48 -30.73
C ARG A 942 -2.24 -38.75 -30.15
N SER A 943 -2.87 -39.33 -29.13
CA SER A 943 -2.47 -40.64 -28.57
C SER A 943 -2.62 -41.82 -29.55
N LEU A 944 -3.35 -41.65 -30.67
CA LEU A 944 -3.44 -42.66 -31.74
C LEU A 944 -2.25 -42.58 -32.71
N ASN A 945 -1.61 -41.40 -32.83
CA ASN A 945 -0.59 -41.16 -33.86
C ASN A 945 0.83 -41.57 -33.43
N TYR A 946 1.08 -41.81 -32.15
CA TYR A 946 2.45 -41.96 -31.66
C TYR A 946 3.06 -43.36 -31.84
N GLY A 947 2.28 -44.38 -32.22
CA GLY A 947 2.82 -45.71 -32.54
C GLY A 947 3.59 -46.42 -31.40
N VAL A 948 3.59 -45.85 -30.19
CA VAL A 948 4.33 -46.36 -29.04
C VAL A 948 3.64 -47.61 -28.55
N THR A 949 4.36 -48.73 -28.56
CA THR A 949 3.84 -50.01 -28.10
C THR A 949 4.01 -50.15 -26.60
N TYR A 950 3.07 -50.81 -25.91
CA TYR A 950 3.22 -51.23 -24.50
C TYR A 950 4.59 -51.87 -24.21
N ARG A 951 5.19 -52.55 -25.20
CA ARG A 951 6.51 -53.18 -25.12
C ARG A 951 7.64 -52.16 -24.93
N GLN A 952 7.57 -50.99 -25.57
CA GLN A 952 8.55 -49.91 -25.42
C GLN A 952 8.42 -49.20 -24.07
N MET A 953 7.20 -49.11 -23.51
CA MET A 953 6.96 -48.48 -22.21
C MET A 953 7.23 -49.40 -21.01
N LYS A 954 7.18 -50.74 -21.20
CA LYS A 954 7.36 -51.72 -20.11
C LYS A 954 8.73 -51.62 -19.42
N GLU A 955 9.75 -51.13 -20.12
CA GLU A 955 11.10 -50.94 -19.58
C GLU A 955 11.18 -49.74 -18.63
N ASN A 956 10.11 -48.93 -18.51
CA ASN A 956 10.10 -47.67 -17.76
C ASN A 956 8.85 -47.53 -16.87
N GLU A 957 8.99 -47.93 -15.60
CA GLU A 957 7.88 -47.92 -14.63
C GLU A 957 7.39 -46.50 -14.28
N ALA A 958 8.30 -45.52 -14.17
CA ALA A 958 7.97 -44.12 -13.86
C ALA A 958 7.06 -43.46 -14.93
N THR A 959 7.33 -43.70 -16.22
CA THR A 959 6.54 -43.11 -17.31
C THR A 959 5.15 -43.75 -17.43
N LEU A 960 5.04 -45.05 -17.19
CA LEU A 960 3.76 -45.75 -17.09
C LEU A 960 2.92 -45.25 -15.91
N CYS A 961 3.57 -44.97 -14.77
CA CYS A 961 2.90 -44.41 -13.60
C CYS A 961 2.24 -43.06 -13.90
N LEU A 962 2.95 -42.13 -14.54
CA LEU A 962 2.42 -40.82 -14.95
C LEU A 962 1.24 -40.95 -15.92
N LEU A 963 1.32 -41.88 -16.88
CA LEU A 963 0.22 -42.15 -17.79
C LEU A 963 -1.01 -42.70 -17.06
N TYR A 964 -0.82 -43.64 -16.13
CA TYR A 964 -1.92 -44.16 -15.31
C TYR A 964 -2.56 -43.08 -14.45
N GLU A 965 -1.76 -42.21 -13.86
CA GLU A 965 -2.22 -41.07 -13.08
C GLU A 965 -3.07 -40.11 -13.91
N LEU A 966 -2.59 -39.65 -15.07
CA LEU A 966 -3.36 -38.76 -15.95
C LEU A 966 -4.73 -39.37 -16.31
N LEU A 967 -4.74 -40.63 -16.74
CA LEU A 967 -5.97 -41.33 -17.15
C LEU A 967 -6.91 -41.61 -15.97
N ALA A 968 -6.36 -41.91 -14.79
CA ALA A 968 -7.12 -42.08 -13.56
C ALA A 968 -7.77 -40.77 -13.13
N ASN A 969 -7.06 -39.64 -13.17
CA ASN A 969 -7.62 -38.33 -12.85
C ASN A 969 -8.74 -37.93 -13.84
N ILE A 970 -8.57 -38.16 -15.16
CA ILE A 970 -9.64 -37.89 -16.15
C ILE A 970 -10.87 -38.79 -15.91
N ARG A 971 -10.68 -40.08 -15.58
CA ARG A 971 -11.79 -40.98 -15.20
C ARG A 971 -12.46 -40.55 -13.91
N TYR A 972 -11.69 -40.19 -12.90
CA TYR A 972 -12.17 -39.68 -11.62
C TYR A 972 -13.02 -38.42 -11.82
N MET A 973 -12.55 -37.46 -12.63
CA MET A 973 -13.33 -36.29 -13.03
C MET A 973 -14.63 -36.66 -13.74
N ALA A 974 -14.62 -37.71 -14.56
CA ALA A 974 -15.83 -38.20 -15.22
C ALA A 974 -16.82 -38.87 -14.24
N THR A 975 -16.34 -39.60 -13.23
CA THR A 975 -17.17 -40.37 -12.29
C THR A 975 -17.66 -39.54 -11.10
N HIS A 976 -16.80 -38.75 -10.46
CA HIS A 976 -17.11 -37.98 -9.26
C HIS A 976 -17.88 -36.69 -9.54
N SER A 977 -17.88 -36.23 -10.80
CA SER A 977 -18.78 -35.17 -11.24
C SER A 977 -20.24 -35.64 -11.44
N ARG A 978 -20.56 -36.91 -11.12
CA ARG A 978 -21.93 -37.43 -11.14
C ARG A 978 -22.64 -37.13 -9.82
N THR A 979 -23.83 -36.54 -9.91
CA THR A 979 -24.71 -36.31 -8.76
C THR A 979 -25.51 -37.58 -8.42
N ILE A 980 -26.07 -37.68 -7.20
CA ILE A 980 -26.97 -38.78 -6.78
C ILE A 980 -28.14 -38.96 -7.78
N TRP A 981 -28.54 -37.87 -8.44
CA TRP A 981 -29.61 -37.79 -9.42
C TRP A 981 -29.22 -38.26 -10.84
N ASP A 982 -27.94 -38.57 -11.08
CA ASP A 982 -27.44 -39.15 -12.34
C ASP A 982 -27.62 -40.69 -12.40
N SER A 983 -28.20 -41.28 -11.35
CA SER A 983 -28.59 -42.69 -11.33
C SER A 983 -29.68 -42.99 -12.38
N ALA A 984 -29.74 -44.23 -12.87
CA ALA A 984 -30.67 -44.65 -13.92
C ALA A 984 -32.17 -44.55 -13.54
N ILE A 985 -32.48 -44.10 -12.32
CA ILE A 985 -33.80 -44.17 -11.69
C ILE A 985 -34.58 -42.84 -11.84
N PHE A 986 -33.93 -41.70 -12.11
CA PHE A 986 -34.59 -40.38 -12.14
C PHE A 986 -34.67 -39.75 -13.55
N PRO A 987 -35.84 -39.28 -14.03
CA PRO A 987 -36.06 -38.93 -15.45
C PRO A 987 -35.96 -37.42 -15.79
N THR A 988 -35.06 -36.67 -15.17
CA THR A 988 -34.97 -35.20 -15.34
C THR A 988 -33.87 -34.79 -16.35
N ALA A 989 -34.16 -33.78 -17.19
CA ALA A 989 -33.36 -33.44 -18.39
C ALA A 989 -31.98 -32.80 -18.11
N PHE A 990 -31.79 -32.15 -16.96
CA PHE A 990 -30.50 -31.58 -16.55
C PHE A 990 -29.47 -32.67 -16.21
N PHE A 991 -29.94 -33.82 -15.72
CA PHE A 991 -29.15 -34.93 -15.19
C PHE A 991 -28.71 -35.92 -16.28
N LYS A 992 -29.49 -36.04 -17.36
CA LYS A 992 -29.03 -36.67 -18.61
C LYS A 992 -27.77 -36.00 -19.17
N ARG A 993 -27.48 -34.75 -18.78
CA ARG A 993 -26.31 -33.99 -19.26
C ARG A 993 -25.01 -34.35 -18.59
N SER A 994 -25.00 -34.29 -17.26
CA SER A 994 -23.89 -34.77 -16.45
C SER A 994 -23.51 -36.20 -16.86
N ARG A 995 -24.52 -37.07 -17.02
CA ARG A 995 -24.31 -38.44 -17.52
C ARG A 995 -23.63 -38.50 -18.89
N ALA A 996 -24.11 -37.77 -19.91
CA ALA A 996 -23.50 -37.88 -21.24
C ALA A 996 -22.09 -37.29 -21.32
N VAL A 997 -21.80 -36.20 -20.59
CA VAL A 997 -20.42 -35.67 -20.50
C VAL A 997 -19.51 -36.69 -19.84
N SER A 998 -19.96 -37.27 -18.72
CA SER A 998 -19.24 -38.35 -18.02
C SER A 998 -19.00 -39.57 -18.92
N THR A 999 -20.02 -40.02 -19.65
CA THR A 999 -19.91 -41.13 -20.60
C THR A 999 -18.95 -40.79 -21.74
N TYR A 1000 -19.01 -39.56 -22.26
CA TYR A 1000 -18.13 -39.11 -23.34
C TYR A 1000 -16.66 -39.11 -22.92
N MET A 1001 -16.36 -38.54 -21.74
CA MET A 1001 -15.01 -38.55 -21.17
C MET A 1001 -14.51 -39.97 -20.95
N ALA A 1002 -15.31 -40.83 -20.31
CA ALA A 1002 -14.96 -42.23 -20.11
C ALA A 1002 -14.66 -42.95 -21.44
N ASN A 1003 -15.49 -42.76 -22.46
CA ASN A 1003 -15.27 -43.33 -23.79
C ASN A 1003 -13.98 -42.80 -24.46
N ARG A 1004 -13.61 -41.54 -24.22
CA ARG A 1004 -12.36 -40.97 -24.76
C ARG A 1004 -11.12 -41.52 -24.05
N VAL A 1005 -11.17 -41.66 -22.72
CA VAL A 1005 -10.12 -42.35 -21.97
C VAL A 1005 -10.00 -43.81 -22.41
N ASP A 1006 -11.12 -44.52 -22.59
CA ASP A 1006 -11.10 -45.90 -23.06
C ASP A 1006 -10.47 -46.06 -24.44
N ARG A 1007 -10.67 -45.08 -25.35
CA ARG A 1007 -9.98 -45.02 -26.64
C ARG A 1007 -8.48 -44.82 -26.50
N ILE A 1008 -8.03 -43.92 -25.60
CA ILE A 1008 -6.61 -43.71 -25.32
C ILE A 1008 -5.98 -45.03 -24.82
N ILE A 1009 -6.59 -45.65 -23.80
CA ILE A 1009 -6.09 -46.91 -23.25
C ILE A 1009 -6.12 -48.02 -24.32
N ALA A 1010 -7.12 -48.05 -25.21
CA ALA A 1010 -7.23 -49.09 -26.26
C ALA A 1010 -6.19 -48.89 -27.37
N SER A 1011 -5.84 -47.64 -27.67
CA SER A 1011 -4.76 -47.28 -28.58
C SER A 1011 -3.41 -47.78 -28.06
N ILE A 1012 -3.11 -47.50 -26.79
CA ILE A 1012 -1.80 -47.75 -26.19
C ILE A 1012 -1.62 -49.23 -25.79
N PHE A 1013 -2.64 -49.85 -25.17
CA PHE A 1013 -2.54 -51.19 -24.57
C PHE A 1013 -3.27 -52.29 -25.36
N GLY A 1014 -3.93 -51.94 -26.47
CA GLY A 1014 -4.69 -52.87 -27.30
C GLY A 1014 -6.13 -53.15 -26.83
N PRO A 1015 -6.85 -54.05 -27.53
CA PRO A 1015 -8.25 -54.36 -27.24
C PRO A 1015 -8.42 -55.08 -25.90
N LYS A 1016 -9.61 -54.92 -25.30
CA LYS A 1016 -9.98 -55.60 -24.05
C LYS A 1016 -10.16 -57.10 -24.29
N LEU A 1017 -9.62 -57.91 -23.37
CA LEU A 1017 -9.86 -59.37 -23.34
C LEU A 1017 -11.36 -59.66 -23.35
N SER A 1018 -11.82 -60.48 -24.30
CA SER A 1018 -13.22 -60.89 -24.32
C SER A 1018 -13.51 -61.79 -23.11
N TRP A 1019 -14.78 -61.87 -22.72
CA TRP A 1019 -15.20 -62.79 -21.66
C TRP A 1019 -14.80 -64.25 -21.97
N TRP A 1020 -14.79 -64.63 -23.24
CA TRP A 1020 -14.34 -65.95 -23.71
C TRP A 1020 -12.82 -66.13 -23.59
N ASP A 1021 -12.02 -65.09 -23.87
CA ASP A 1021 -10.56 -65.14 -23.72
C ASP A 1021 -10.12 -65.19 -22.25
N LYS A 1022 -10.89 -64.57 -21.34
CA LYS A 1022 -10.65 -64.66 -19.89
C LYS A 1022 -10.95 -66.06 -19.33
N TRP A 1023 -11.83 -66.82 -19.99
CA TRP A 1023 -12.20 -68.18 -19.61
C TRP A 1023 -11.28 -69.26 -20.21
N THR A 1024 -10.62 -68.96 -21.33
CA THR A 1024 -9.69 -69.89 -22.00
C THR A 1024 -8.22 -69.62 -21.67
N ALA A 1025 -7.92 -68.55 -20.93
CA ALA A 1025 -6.60 -68.29 -20.37
C ALA A 1025 -6.27 -69.34 -19.29
N PRO A 1026 -5.11 -70.03 -19.34
CA PRO A 1026 -4.70 -70.98 -18.32
C PRO A 1026 -4.51 -70.29 -16.97
N GLU A 1027 -4.96 -70.93 -15.87
CA GLU A 1027 -4.92 -70.36 -14.50
C GLU A 1027 -3.50 -70.11 -13.94
N ASP A 1028 -2.45 -70.64 -14.57
CA ASP A 1028 -1.04 -70.44 -14.18
C ASP A 1028 -0.36 -69.34 -15.02
N TYR A 1029 -0.69 -68.08 -14.77
CA TYR A 1029 0.08 -66.93 -15.25
C TYR A 1029 1.06 -66.45 -14.17
N ASP A 1030 2.32 -66.87 -14.30
CA ASP A 1030 3.46 -66.36 -13.54
C ASP A 1030 4.06 -65.14 -14.28
N PRO A 1031 4.00 -63.92 -13.71
CA PRO A 1031 4.56 -62.73 -14.36
C PRO A 1031 6.09 -62.72 -14.45
N PHE A 1032 6.79 -63.68 -13.83
CA PHE A 1032 8.26 -63.78 -13.83
C PHE A 1032 8.83 -65.16 -14.17
N GLY A 1033 8.05 -66.08 -14.72
CA GLY A 1033 8.45 -67.47 -15.00
C GLY A 1033 8.64 -67.82 -16.48
N THR A 1034 9.74 -68.47 -16.81
CA THR A 1034 10.16 -68.95 -18.14
C THR A 1034 9.20 -70.00 -18.73
N ALA A 1035 8.26 -69.62 -19.61
CA ALA A 1035 7.61 -70.57 -20.51
C ALA A 1035 7.04 -69.93 -21.79
N LYS A 1036 7.23 -70.62 -22.92
CA LYS A 1036 6.79 -70.29 -24.29
C LYS A 1036 5.26 -70.40 -24.48
N ASN A 1037 4.47 -69.61 -23.77
CA ASN A 1037 3.04 -69.46 -24.07
C ASN A 1037 2.79 -68.06 -24.64
N ALA A 1038 2.12 -67.99 -25.80
CA ALA A 1038 1.76 -66.73 -26.44
C ALA A 1038 0.94 -65.88 -25.45
N ILE A 1039 1.42 -64.66 -25.17
CA ILE A 1039 0.73 -63.69 -24.32
C ILE A 1039 -0.71 -63.55 -24.86
N PRO A 1040 -1.75 -63.81 -24.06
CA PRO A 1040 -3.11 -63.63 -24.54
C PRO A 1040 -3.32 -62.16 -24.92
N GLN A 1041 -3.83 -61.92 -26.13
CA GLN A 1041 -4.10 -60.59 -26.63
C GLN A 1041 -5.01 -59.84 -25.64
N GLY A 1042 -4.48 -58.79 -24.98
CA GLY A 1042 -5.21 -57.96 -24.03
C GLY A 1042 -4.78 -58.04 -22.55
N ALA A 1043 -3.79 -58.87 -22.17
CA ALA A 1043 -3.27 -58.89 -20.79
C ALA A 1043 -2.69 -57.54 -20.31
N ALA A 1044 -2.02 -56.81 -21.21
CA ALA A 1044 -1.51 -55.46 -20.94
C ALA A 1044 -2.62 -54.46 -20.62
N ARG A 1045 -3.75 -54.56 -21.33
CA ARG A 1045 -4.95 -53.73 -21.11
C ARG A 1045 -5.58 -54.01 -19.74
N ASP A 1046 -5.68 -55.27 -19.33
CA ASP A 1046 -6.23 -55.65 -18.02
C ASP A 1046 -5.32 -55.16 -16.87
N LEU A 1047 -3.99 -55.23 -17.01
CA LEU A 1047 -3.04 -54.68 -16.03
C LEU A 1047 -3.18 -53.16 -15.92
N ALA A 1048 -3.20 -52.44 -17.05
CA ALA A 1048 -3.39 -51.00 -17.07
C ALA A 1048 -4.75 -50.60 -16.44
N GLU A 1049 -5.83 -51.31 -16.74
CA GLU A 1049 -7.13 -51.09 -16.11
C GLU A 1049 -7.09 -51.30 -14.58
N LYS A 1050 -6.33 -52.29 -14.11
CA LYS A 1050 -6.16 -52.56 -12.68
C LYS A 1050 -5.37 -51.43 -11.99
N GLU A 1051 -4.26 -50.98 -12.56
CA GLU A 1051 -3.47 -49.88 -11.98
C GLU A 1051 -4.24 -48.56 -12.00
N ILE A 1052 -4.87 -48.20 -13.12
CA ILE A 1052 -5.73 -47.01 -13.21
C ILE A 1052 -6.87 -47.06 -12.17
N ALA A 1053 -7.47 -48.23 -11.95
CA ALA A 1053 -8.53 -48.41 -10.94
C ALA A 1053 -8.01 -48.28 -9.50
N LYS A 1054 -6.75 -48.68 -9.21
CA LYS A 1054 -6.13 -48.44 -7.90
C LYS A 1054 -6.00 -46.94 -7.62
N TRP A 1055 -5.44 -46.18 -8.57
CA TRP A 1055 -5.33 -44.72 -8.48
C TRP A 1055 -6.70 -44.04 -8.31
N GLU A 1056 -7.71 -44.46 -9.09
CA GLU A 1056 -9.09 -43.96 -8.94
C GLU A 1056 -9.66 -44.23 -7.53
N THR A 1057 -9.38 -45.42 -6.97
CA THR A 1057 -9.79 -45.80 -5.62
C THR A 1057 -9.07 -44.97 -4.55
N GLU A 1058 -7.78 -44.67 -4.74
CA GLU A 1058 -7.03 -43.79 -3.83
C GLU A 1058 -7.58 -42.36 -3.83
N LEU A 1059 -7.84 -41.79 -5.00
CA LEU A 1059 -8.46 -40.46 -5.14
C LEU A 1059 -9.81 -40.40 -4.41
N ALA A 1060 -10.61 -41.48 -4.51
CA ALA A 1060 -11.90 -41.60 -3.82
C ALA A 1060 -11.74 -41.74 -2.29
N LYS A 1061 -10.79 -42.56 -1.81
CA LYS A 1061 -10.49 -42.73 -0.38
C LYS A 1061 -10.05 -41.42 0.28
N ARG A 1062 -9.20 -40.65 -0.42
CA ARG A 1062 -8.73 -39.33 0.04
C ARG A 1062 -9.81 -38.25 -0.02
N LYS A 1063 -11.00 -38.56 -0.55
CA LYS A 1063 -12.12 -37.62 -0.79
C LYS A 1063 -11.65 -36.36 -1.54
N THR A 1064 -10.83 -36.56 -2.57
CA THR A 1064 -10.22 -35.45 -3.31
C THR A 1064 -11.31 -34.57 -3.92
N PRO A 1065 -11.43 -33.29 -3.52
CA PRO A 1065 -12.44 -32.40 -4.09
C PRO A 1065 -12.17 -32.17 -5.58
N LEU A 1066 -13.22 -32.02 -6.40
CA LEU A 1066 -13.06 -31.63 -7.80
C LEU A 1066 -12.50 -30.21 -7.92
N GLU A 1067 -12.66 -29.42 -6.88
CA GLU A 1067 -12.02 -28.12 -6.66
C GLU A 1067 -10.49 -28.22 -6.58
N LYS A 1068 -9.89 -29.42 -6.46
CA LYS A 1068 -8.43 -29.60 -6.59
C LYS A 1068 -7.94 -29.12 -7.98
N TYR A 1069 -8.71 -29.40 -9.03
CA TYR A 1069 -8.34 -29.00 -10.39
C TYR A 1069 -8.58 -27.52 -10.67
N THR A 1070 -9.35 -26.83 -9.81
CA THR A 1070 -9.36 -25.36 -9.76
C THR A 1070 -8.22 -24.82 -8.90
N SER A 1071 -7.80 -25.53 -7.84
CA SER A 1071 -6.73 -25.05 -6.94
C SER A 1071 -5.36 -24.93 -7.61
N ALA A 1072 -5.12 -25.68 -8.68
CA ALA A 1072 -3.94 -25.51 -9.53
C ALA A 1072 -3.96 -24.17 -10.30
N GLN A 1073 -5.09 -23.46 -10.36
CA GLN A 1073 -5.17 -22.07 -10.85
C GLN A 1073 -4.95 -21.06 -9.72
N THR A 1074 -5.21 -21.45 -8.46
CA THR A 1074 -5.22 -20.54 -7.29
C THR A 1074 -3.91 -20.53 -6.51
N HIS A 1075 -2.76 -20.73 -7.15
CA HIS A 1075 -1.48 -20.47 -6.48
C HIS A 1075 -1.45 -18.99 -6.06
N PRO A 1076 -0.96 -18.65 -4.86
CA PRO A 1076 -0.90 -17.25 -4.42
C PRO A 1076 -0.20 -16.37 -5.45
N GLY A 1077 -0.86 -15.28 -5.87
CA GLY A 1077 -0.37 -14.35 -6.88
C GLY A 1077 -0.57 -14.80 -8.34
N LEU A 1078 -0.93 -16.06 -8.60
CA LEU A 1078 -1.16 -16.54 -9.97
C LEU A 1078 -2.61 -16.36 -10.39
N THR A 1079 -2.84 -15.84 -11.59
CA THR A 1079 -4.17 -15.70 -12.18
C THR A 1079 -4.18 -16.19 -13.62
N TYR A 1080 -5.13 -17.05 -13.94
CA TYR A 1080 -5.29 -17.65 -15.26
C TYR A 1080 -6.55 -17.11 -15.95
N ASP A 1081 -6.48 -16.82 -17.26
CA ASP A 1081 -7.57 -16.21 -18.05
C ASP A 1081 -9.01 -16.74 -17.80
N PRO A 1082 -9.28 -18.04 -17.56
CA PRO A 1082 -10.62 -18.52 -17.19
C PRO A 1082 -11.24 -17.86 -15.94
N GLU A 1083 -10.43 -17.34 -15.03
CA GLU A 1083 -10.85 -16.65 -13.80
C GLU A 1083 -11.14 -15.16 -14.05
N LEU A 1084 -10.58 -14.59 -15.12
CA LEU A 1084 -10.73 -13.19 -15.49
C LEU A 1084 -12.05 -12.91 -16.22
N LEU A 1085 -12.53 -11.66 -16.10
CA LEU A 1085 -13.79 -11.19 -16.68
C LEU A 1085 -15.00 -12.13 -16.42
N PRO A 1086 -15.46 -12.29 -15.17
CA PRO A 1086 -16.65 -13.07 -14.84
C PRO A 1086 -17.93 -12.54 -15.51
N GLU A 1087 -19.00 -13.35 -15.54
CA GLU A 1087 -20.23 -13.07 -16.29
C GLU A 1087 -20.88 -11.72 -15.95
N ASN A 1088 -20.80 -11.29 -14.68
CA ASN A 1088 -21.29 -9.99 -14.22
C ASN A 1088 -20.48 -8.81 -14.76
N GLN A 1089 -19.20 -8.99 -15.09
CA GLN A 1089 -18.31 -7.97 -15.64
C GLN A 1089 -18.34 -7.92 -17.17
N ARG A 1090 -18.89 -8.94 -17.85
CA ARG A 1090 -19.04 -8.99 -19.33
C ARG A 1090 -20.18 -8.13 -19.86
N VAL A 1091 -20.98 -7.50 -19.00
CA VAL A 1091 -22.04 -6.57 -19.39
C VAL A 1091 -21.66 -5.18 -18.91
N LEU A 1092 -21.34 -4.30 -19.85
CA LEU A 1092 -20.84 -2.95 -19.57
C LEU A 1092 -21.85 -1.91 -20.02
N SER A 1093 -21.96 -0.81 -19.27
CA SER A 1093 -22.67 0.35 -19.76
C SER A 1093 -21.86 1.06 -20.83
N GLY A 1094 -22.52 1.70 -21.79
CA GLY A 1094 -21.86 2.51 -22.82
C GLY A 1094 -20.92 3.56 -22.22
N LYS A 1095 -21.29 4.19 -21.10
CA LYS A 1095 -20.45 5.17 -20.41
C LYS A 1095 -19.13 4.57 -19.92
N VAL A 1096 -19.18 3.38 -19.31
CA VAL A 1096 -17.98 2.67 -18.82
C VAL A 1096 -17.11 2.25 -20.00
N TYR A 1097 -17.72 1.72 -21.05
CA TYR A 1097 -16.99 1.35 -22.27
C TYR A 1097 -16.32 2.56 -22.94
N ASP A 1098 -17.01 3.70 -23.06
CA ASP A 1098 -16.45 4.93 -23.64
C ASP A 1098 -15.30 5.48 -22.79
N GLN A 1099 -15.36 5.33 -21.46
CA GLN A 1099 -14.23 5.65 -20.57
C GLN A 1099 -13.03 4.75 -20.84
N LEU A 1100 -13.23 3.45 -21.05
CA LEU A 1100 -12.15 2.53 -21.41
C LEU A 1100 -11.54 2.86 -22.78
N VAL A 1101 -12.38 3.18 -23.78
CA VAL A 1101 -11.92 3.63 -25.11
C VAL A 1101 -11.10 4.91 -24.98
N LYS A 1102 -11.57 5.90 -24.21
CA LYS A 1102 -10.84 7.15 -24.00
C LYS A 1102 -9.50 6.92 -23.30
N ARG A 1103 -9.47 6.08 -22.25
CA ARG A 1103 -8.23 5.69 -21.56
C ARG A 1103 -7.26 5.01 -22.52
N GLU A 1104 -7.75 4.18 -23.44
CA GLU A 1104 -6.89 3.54 -24.44
C GLU A 1104 -6.34 4.55 -25.45
N GLN A 1105 -7.15 5.51 -25.91
CA GLN A 1105 -6.67 6.60 -26.78
C GLN A 1105 -5.62 7.48 -26.09
N ASP A 1106 -5.84 7.79 -24.81
CA ASP A 1106 -4.87 8.52 -24.00
C ASP A 1106 -3.57 7.69 -23.85
N ALA A 1107 -3.68 6.38 -23.62
CA ALA A 1107 -2.54 5.47 -23.56
C ALA A 1107 -1.79 5.33 -24.91
N ASP A 1108 -2.50 5.27 -26.03
CA ASP A 1108 -1.92 5.29 -27.39
C ASP A 1108 -1.11 6.56 -27.62
N MET A 1109 -1.67 7.72 -27.23
CA MET A 1109 -0.94 8.99 -27.30
C MET A 1109 0.32 8.98 -26.41
N GLN A 1110 0.25 8.38 -25.22
CA GLN A 1110 1.42 8.27 -24.33
C GLN A 1110 2.48 7.32 -24.89
N ARG A 1111 2.08 6.18 -25.46
CA ARG A 1111 2.98 5.25 -26.16
C ARG A 1111 3.68 5.94 -27.33
N ALA A 1112 2.93 6.63 -28.19
CA ALA A 1112 3.49 7.38 -29.32
C ALA A 1112 4.43 8.50 -28.86
N LYS A 1113 4.10 9.21 -27.76
CA LYS A 1113 4.99 10.21 -27.16
C LYS A 1113 6.27 9.59 -26.61
N LEU A 1114 6.16 8.42 -25.97
CA LEU A 1114 7.30 7.70 -25.42
C LEU A 1114 8.21 7.17 -26.53
N GLU A 1115 7.64 6.52 -27.55
CA GLU A 1115 8.38 6.08 -28.74
C GLU A 1115 9.08 7.27 -29.39
N TYR A 1116 8.37 8.38 -29.62
CA TYR A 1116 8.96 9.60 -30.17
C TYR A 1116 10.06 10.15 -29.26
N ALA A 1117 9.87 10.18 -27.95
CA ALA A 1117 10.87 10.68 -27.01
C ALA A 1117 12.14 9.82 -26.99
N VAL A 1118 12.00 8.48 -26.97
CA VAL A 1118 13.12 7.54 -27.03
C VAL A 1118 13.82 7.64 -28.38
N ALA A 1119 13.07 7.64 -29.49
CA ALA A 1119 13.63 7.76 -30.83
C ALA A 1119 14.33 9.12 -31.04
N LYS A 1120 13.75 10.21 -30.52
CA LYS A 1120 14.34 11.55 -30.55
C LYS A 1120 15.63 11.60 -29.73
N GLN A 1121 15.60 11.16 -28.46
CA GLN A 1121 16.78 11.11 -27.61
C GLN A 1121 17.89 10.28 -28.27
N ARG A 1122 17.54 9.12 -28.84
CA ARG A 1122 18.46 8.27 -29.59
C ARG A 1122 19.01 8.99 -30.81
N SER A 1123 18.19 9.66 -31.62
CA SER A 1123 18.68 10.44 -32.77
C SER A 1123 19.60 11.60 -32.40
N GLU A 1124 19.40 12.20 -31.22
CA GLU A 1124 20.20 13.33 -30.72
C GLU A 1124 21.53 12.89 -30.09
N LEU A 1125 21.54 11.74 -29.40
CA LEU A 1125 22.68 11.29 -28.60
C LEU A 1125 23.47 10.14 -29.23
N LEU A 1126 22.91 9.37 -30.16
CA LEU A 1126 23.59 8.24 -30.79
C LEU A 1126 24.62 8.72 -31.81
N VAL A 1127 25.83 8.20 -31.70
CA VAL A 1127 26.92 8.40 -32.66
C VAL A 1127 27.43 7.01 -33.05
N PRO A 1128 27.28 6.59 -34.32
CA PRO A 1128 27.81 5.30 -34.79
C PRO A 1128 29.33 5.29 -34.67
N LEU A 1129 29.92 4.16 -34.25
CA LEU A 1129 31.37 3.96 -34.33
C LEU A 1129 31.75 3.57 -35.77
N GLU A 1130 32.89 4.08 -36.26
CA GLU A 1130 33.42 3.63 -37.55
C GLU A 1130 33.71 2.12 -37.46
N LYS A 1131 33.04 1.34 -38.32
CA LYS A 1131 33.33 -0.08 -38.44
C LYS A 1131 34.74 -0.21 -38.99
N ALA A 1132 35.62 -0.89 -38.26
CA ALA A 1132 36.91 -1.29 -38.82
C ALA A 1132 36.64 -2.04 -40.13
N ASP A 1133 37.14 -1.51 -41.25
CA ASP A 1133 37.02 -2.14 -42.55
C ASP A 1133 37.52 -3.58 -42.43
N ARG A 1134 36.59 -4.54 -42.55
CA ARG A 1134 36.94 -5.94 -42.73
C ARG A 1134 37.62 -6.06 -44.08
N THR A 1135 38.92 -5.85 -44.15
CA THR A 1135 39.74 -6.30 -45.27
C THR A 1135 39.53 -7.80 -45.42
N ALA A 1136 38.73 -8.15 -46.42
CA ALA A 1136 38.52 -9.51 -46.88
C ALA A 1136 39.88 -10.11 -47.27
N THR A 1137 40.49 -10.85 -46.35
CA THR A 1137 41.53 -11.81 -46.70
C THR A 1137 40.81 -13.12 -47.01
N GLU A 1138 40.16 -13.16 -48.18
CA GLU A 1138 39.75 -14.43 -48.78
C GLU A 1138 41.02 -15.22 -49.11
N ASN A 1139 41.46 -16.05 -48.16
CA ASN A 1139 42.35 -17.16 -48.46
C ASN A 1139 41.55 -18.19 -49.28
N VAL A 1140 41.50 -17.96 -50.60
CA VAL A 1140 41.05 -18.94 -51.59
C VAL A 1140 41.96 -20.17 -51.46
N THR A 1141 41.45 -21.19 -50.78
CA THR A 1141 42.03 -22.54 -50.81
C THR A 1141 41.58 -23.17 -52.13
N PRO A 1142 42.49 -23.51 -53.07
CA PRO A 1142 42.09 -24.09 -54.34
C PRO A 1142 41.64 -25.53 -54.13
N THR A 1143 40.38 -25.80 -54.47
CA THR A 1143 39.78 -27.13 -54.52
C THR A 1143 40.43 -27.92 -55.67
N GLN A 1144 41.20 -28.97 -55.34
CA GLN A 1144 41.67 -29.94 -56.33
C GLN A 1144 40.51 -30.80 -56.82
N LYS A 1145 40.35 -30.86 -58.15
CA LYS A 1145 39.47 -31.81 -58.85
C LYS A 1145 39.94 -33.25 -58.62
N PRO A 1146 39.03 -34.23 -58.41
CA PRO A 1146 39.39 -35.63 -58.49
C PRO A 1146 39.56 -36.02 -59.96
N THR A 1147 40.70 -36.65 -60.26
CA THR A 1147 40.98 -37.26 -61.55
C THR A 1147 40.50 -38.71 -61.51
N SER A 1148 39.88 -39.13 -62.60
CA SER A 1148 39.47 -40.50 -62.92
C SER A 1148 40.47 -41.59 -62.54
N LEU A 1149 40.00 -42.61 -61.82
CA LEU A 1149 40.18 -44.05 -62.12
C LEU A 1149 39.12 -44.86 -61.38
#